data_AF-Q4AA64-F1
#
_entry.id   AF-Q4AA64-F1
#
_cell.length_a   1.000
_cell.length_b   1.000
_cell.length_c   1.000
_cell.angle_alpha   90.00
_cell.angle_beta   90.00
_cell.angle_gamma   90.00
#
_symmetry.space_group_name_H-M   'P 1'
#
loop_
_entity.id
_entity.type
_entity.pdbx_description
1 polymer ?
#
loop_
_entity_poly.entity_id
_entity_poly.type
_entity_poly.pdbx_seq_one_letter_code
_entity_poly.pdbx_strand_id
1 'polypeptide(L)'
;MLFSLRRLKKLANLEAFSDQKVIDSLINLGFEVDQITKLNEISGIKFGQILEIRKNPEADNLWICKVQFADKIREIQTAAKNVIENKQVLAFIPGSKSGNTTFLAKKLRGHISEGMLISAVELGFNKHLLNSELDQGVLVFDPIFDLESNPLKVLELDDLILDIKLLWNRPDGNSYLVLANELAAFFKTDFSLINKEISGKFYSELKIINKTDSKIFALEIQKLPKLALVDIFLLLKSEVKIGNLAQNFSNFILIYTGQPSYCLQLEKHQQKVELIEQKVKIKYEPDTISSYHFLNQEKKPLLIPEFSDQIIMENNSFFLIMPKFNLLKVKQIKQFLKKNSLKLTQLGKNYNYGTTFIALSFLNFFLEDQKIDFSWPINFDKSLISKKTFLDLNYNELKEILGLELSQEDISKTNLILEKIGYNFDNTSFSPPFYRVDIEFFADYAADFLRFYGLEKLKDCKLEQVKAKIPNPDFEPVKLKTLGYYETNSFLLISKEENFNPLELKSQDLLTFPSQEHTKIRYSLAWQLAKITKYNQKRKITEISLYEKGSIAGWNHSLALASTIYTSEDLKKHLKILYNYDFDFLPADSEFLNPEKSQFIYLDNVLVGWLGQVAEKYNYENVNFLEILLSKVEKIPKKEGGKIKFRPYDNSQLKYRDITLSLPMKDIPDPYLKVIQKIPEIFSVKLINYVIINNQQKITYRITGPDQVCAEIDKFYK
;
A
#
# COMPACT_ATOMS: atom_id res chain seq x y z
N MET A 1 -7.62 -11.11 3.69
CA MET A 1 -8.79 -11.98 3.39
C MET A 1 -8.92 -12.88 4.59
N LEU A 2 -10.15 -13.07 5.07
CA LEU A 2 -10.39 -13.82 6.29
C LEU A 2 -10.49 -15.32 6.02
N PHE A 3 -9.64 -16.09 6.70
CA PHE A 3 -9.58 -17.54 6.62
C PHE A 3 -9.90 -18.18 7.96
N SER A 4 -10.70 -19.24 7.92
CA SER A 4 -10.94 -20.16 9.02
C SER A 4 -9.73 -21.08 9.17
N LEU A 5 -9.05 -21.02 10.32
CA LEU A 5 -7.94 -21.91 10.61
C LEU A 5 -8.40 -23.37 10.66
N ARG A 6 -9.57 -23.65 11.26
CA ARG A 6 -10.10 -25.03 11.33
C ARG A 6 -10.33 -25.61 9.94
N ARG A 7 -10.91 -24.83 9.02
CA ARG A 7 -11.10 -25.29 7.64
C ARG A 7 -9.77 -25.48 6.92
N LEU A 8 -8.81 -24.57 7.07
CA LEU A 8 -7.48 -24.72 6.48
C LEU A 8 -6.78 -25.98 6.98
N LYS A 9 -6.76 -26.21 8.30
CA LYS A 9 -6.16 -27.41 8.91
C LYS A 9 -6.80 -28.68 8.38
N LYS A 10 -8.13 -28.73 8.33
CA LYS A 10 -8.87 -29.89 7.81
C LYS A 10 -8.57 -30.16 6.34
N LEU A 11 -8.51 -29.12 5.50
CA LEU A 11 -8.17 -29.28 4.08
C LEU A 11 -6.73 -29.77 3.89
N ALA A 12 -5.80 -29.32 4.73
CA ALA A 12 -4.38 -29.66 4.67
C ALA A 12 -3.98 -30.89 5.52
N ASN A 13 -4.93 -31.58 6.15
CA ASN A 13 -4.70 -32.70 7.08
C ASN A 13 -3.74 -32.34 8.26
N LEU A 14 -3.97 -31.19 8.90
CA LEU A 14 -3.11 -30.62 9.94
C LEU A 14 -3.74 -30.60 11.34
N GLU A 15 -4.79 -31.37 11.59
CA GLU A 15 -5.47 -31.41 12.90
C GLU A 15 -4.55 -31.84 14.05
N ALA A 16 -3.51 -32.64 13.76
CA ALA A 16 -2.51 -33.08 14.73
C ALA A 16 -1.51 -31.99 15.15
N PHE A 17 -1.40 -30.88 14.41
CA PHE A 17 -0.47 -29.79 14.71
C PHE A 17 -1.15 -28.71 15.56
N SER A 18 -0.36 -28.02 16.40
CA SER A 18 -0.86 -26.89 17.18
C SER A 18 -1.21 -25.72 16.27
N ASP A 19 -2.18 -24.91 16.69
CA ASP A 19 -2.62 -23.73 15.93
C ASP A 19 -1.47 -22.76 15.68
N GLN A 20 -0.65 -22.50 16.70
CA GLN A 20 0.51 -21.63 16.59
C GLN A 20 1.48 -22.11 15.51
N LYS A 21 1.78 -23.41 15.46
CA LYS A 21 2.73 -23.96 14.47
C LYS A 21 2.24 -23.80 13.04
N VAL A 22 0.92 -23.92 12.81
CA VAL A 22 0.33 -23.70 11.48
C VAL A 22 0.38 -22.22 11.12
N ILE A 23 0.11 -21.32 12.06
CA ILE A 23 0.19 -19.88 11.85
C ILE A 23 1.64 -19.45 11.54
N ASP A 24 2.62 -19.92 12.30
CA ASP A 24 4.05 -19.64 12.07
C ASP A 24 4.50 -20.12 10.68
N SER A 25 3.99 -21.29 10.24
CA SER A 25 4.29 -21.79 8.89
C SER A 25 3.72 -20.93 7.77
N LEU A 26 2.54 -20.32 7.95
CA LEU A 26 1.99 -19.37 6.98
C LEU A 26 2.95 -18.17 6.82
N ILE A 27 3.45 -17.64 7.93
CA ILE A 27 4.41 -16.53 7.94
C ILE A 27 5.72 -16.93 7.24
N ASN A 28 6.26 -18.10 7.55
CA ASN A 28 7.48 -18.62 6.91
C ASN A 28 7.30 -18.83 5.40
N LEU A 29 6.10 -19.23 4.97
CA LEU A 29 5.72 -19.33 3.57
C LEU A 29 5.45 -17.96 2.92
N GLY A 30 5.60 -16.84 3.64
CA GLY A 30 5.41 -15.49 3.11
C GLY A 30 3.95 -15.00 3.10
N PHE A 31 3.06 -15.67 3.82
CA PHE A 31 1.68 -15.21 4.03
C PHE A 31 1.59 -14.44 5.35
N GLU A 32 1.51 -13.11 5.23
CA GLU A 32 1.44 -12.21 6.39
C GLU A 32 0.07 -12.33 7.08
N VAL A 33 0.09 -12.73 8.35
CA VAL A 33 -1.12 -12.83 9.19
C VAL A 33 -1.22 -11.55 10.03
N ASP A 34 -2.02 -10.59 9.57
CA ASP A 34 -2.16 -9.26 10.18
C ASP A 34 -2.90 -9.33 11.53
N GLN A 35 -3.93 -10.18 11.61
CA GLN A 35 -4.76 -10.31 12.81
C GLN A 35 -5.27 -11.74 12.98
N ILE A 36 -5.36 -12.19 14.23
CA ILE A 36 -5.98 -13.45 14.63
C ILE A 36 -7.12 -13.11 15.58
N THR A 37 -8.33 -13.54 15.25
CA THR A 37 -9.52 -13.34 16.11
C THR A 37 -10.19 -14.66 16.41
N LYS A 38 -10.71 -14.82 17.64
CA LYS A 38 -11.54 -15.98 17.97
C LYS A 38 -12.95 -15.74 17.45
N LEU A 39 -13.56 -16.74 16.80
CA LEU A 39 -14.91 -16.61 16.27
C LEU A 39 -15.94 -16.32 17.37
N ASN A 40 -15.83 -17.01 18.50
CA ASN A 40 -16.71 -16.87 19.65
C ASN A 40 -16.05 -17.42 20.94
N GLU A 41 -16.68 -17.18 22.08
CA GLU A 41 -16.26 -17.71 23.38
C GLU A 41 -17.33 -18.64 23.96
N ILE A 42 -17.83 -19.59 23.17
CA ILE A 42 -18.90 -20.49 23.61
C ILE A 42 -18.37 -21.87 23.99
N SER A 43 -19.03 -22.54 24.93
CA SER A 43 -18.72 -23.92 25.31
C SER A 43 -19.94 -24.72 25.74
N GLY A 44 -19.89 -26.04 25.56
CA GLY A 44 -20.91 -26.97 26.05
C GLY A 44 -22.24 -26.94 25.29
N ILE A 45 -22.29 -26.40 24.06
CA ILE A 45 -23.49 -26.43 23.22
C ILE A 45 -23.79 -27.86 22.74
N LYS A 46 -25.07 -28.18 22.53
CA LYS A 46 -25.51 -29.50 22.03
C LYS A 46 -26.49 -29.37 20.86
N PHE A 47 -26.48 -30.38 19.99
CA PHE A 47 -27.58 -30.60 19.04
C PHE A 47 -28.81 -31.08 19.80
N GLY A 48 -29.98 -30.53 19.46
CA GLY A 48 -31.26 -30.95 20.00
C GLY A 48 -32.29 -31.12 18.90
N GLN A 49 -33.18 -32.10 19.03
CA GLN A 49 -34.31 -32.31 18.12
C GLN A 49 -35.61 -31.86 18.79
N ILE A 50 -36.34 -30.95 18.14
CA ILE A 50 -37.63 -30.46 18.65
C ILE A 50 -38.67 -31.56 18.45
N LEU A 51 -39.24 -32.04 19.56
CA LEU A 51 -40.30 -33.05 19.57
C LEU A 51 -41.70 -32.42 19.54
N GLU A 52 -41.89 -31.33 20.30
CA GLU A 52 -43.20 -30.70 20.53
C GLU A 52 -42.99 -29.20 20.77
N ILE A 53 -43.87 -28.36 20.21
CA ILE A 53 -43.91 -26.92 20.45
C ILE A 53 -45.30 -26.54 20.97
N ARG A 54 -45.36 -25.92 22.16
CA ARG A 54 -46.61 -25.39 22.73
C ARG A 54 -46.44 -23.95 23.19
N LYS A 55 -47.52 -23.18 23.20
CA LYS A 55 -47.51 -21.80 23.73
C LYS A 55 -47.37 -21.84 25.27
N ASN A 56 -46.58 -20.94 25.85
CA ASN A 56 -46.57 -20.75 27.30
C ASN A 56 -47.92 -20.14 27.75
N PRO A 57 -48.68 -20.79 28.65
CA PRO A 57 -49.97 -20.27 29.11
C PRO A 57 -49.86 -18.96 29.91
N GLU A 58 -48.70 -18.65 30.50
CA GLU A 58 -48.43 -17.43 31.27
C GLU A 58 -47.69 -16.34 30.46
N ALA A 59 -47.47 -16.53 29.15
CA ALA A 59 -46.79 -15.54 28.31
C ALA A 59 -47.20 -15.60 26.84
N ASP A 60 -47.61 -14.45 26.29
CA ASP A 60 -48.10 -14.38 24.91
C ASP A 60 -47.05 -14.63 23.82
N ASN A 61 -45.79 -14.32 24.12
CA ASN A 61 -44.70 -14.34 23.14
C ASN A 61 -43.65 -15.43 23.43
N LEU A 62 -43.96 -16.42 24.27
CA LEU A 62 -43.05 -17.52 24.57
C LEU A 62 -43.63 -18.86 24.16
N TRP A 63 -42.78 -19.66 23.52
CA TRP A 63 -43.02 -21.05 23.18
C TRP A 63 -42.24 -21.93 24.15
N ILE A 64 -42.83 -23.04 24.57
CA ILE A 64 -42.16 -24.11 25.30
C ILE A 64 -41.87 -25.21 24.27
N CYS A 65 -40.59 -25.41 23.97
CA CYS A 65 -40.12 -26.46 23.08
C CYS A 65 -39.65 -27.66 23.92
N LYS A 66 -40.21 -28.84 23.66
CA LYS A 66 -39.69 -30.10 24.20
C LYS A 66 -38.61 -30.61 23.26
N VAL A 67 -37.37 -30.63 23.72
CA VAL A 67 -36.19 -30.89 22.87
C VAL A 67 -35.45 -32.13 23.36
N GLN A 68 -35.28 -33.12 22.49
CA GLN A 68 -34.44 -34.30 22.71
C GLN A 68 -32.98 -33.95 22.49
N PHE A 69 -32.15 -34.20 23.50
CA PHE A 69 -30.68 -34.20 23.40
C PHE A 69 -30.17 -35.63 23.56
N ALA A 70 -28.89 -35.90 23.34
CA ALA A 70 -28.32 -37.26 23.54
C ALA A 70 -28.57 -37.83 24.94
N ASP A 71 -28.56 -37.00 25.98
CA ASP A 71 -28.67 -37.43 27.37
C ASP A 71 -30.13 -37.51 27.87
N LYS A 72 -30.90 -36.44 27.69
CA LYS A 72 -32.30 -36.37 28.13
C LYS A 72 -33.11 -35.38 27.32
N ILE A 73 -34.43 -35.53 27.40
CA ILE A 73 -35.38 -34.52 26.95
C ILE A 73 -35.38 -33.35 27.94
N ARG A 74 -35.39 -32.13 27.42
CA ARG A 74 -35.49 -30.89 28.19
C ARG A 74 -36.61 -30.01 27.66
N GLU A 75 -37.20 -29.18 28.52
CA GLU A 75 -38.06 -28.09 28.09
C GLU A 75 -37.24 -26.80 28.00
N ILE A 76 -37.23 -26.15 26.83
CA ILE A 76 -36.56 -24.88 26.59
C ILE A 76 -37.58 -23.87 26.09
N GLN A 77 -37.61 -22.70 26.72
CA GLN A 77 -38.48 -21.61 26.30
C GLN A 77 -37.79 -20.70 25.31
N THR A 78 -38.51 -20.30 24.25
CA THR A 78 -37.99 -19.39 23.21
C THR A 78 -39.05 -18.39 22.78
N ALA A 79 -38.62 -17.17 22.42
CA ALA A 79 -39.49 -16.18 21.77
C ALA A 79 -39.44 -16.27 20.24
N ALA A 80 -38.52 -17.08 19.70
CA ALA A 80 -38.34 -17.22 18.26
C ALA A 80 -39.55 -17.92 17.64
N LYS A 81 -40.10 -17.34 16.57
CA LYS A 81 -41.30 -17.85 15.89
C LYS A 81 -40.98 -18.84 14.76
N ASN A 82 -39.69 -19.01 14.45
CA ASN A 82 -39.21 -19.84 13.36
C ASN A 82 -38.87 -21.28 13.79
N VAL A 83 -39.13 -21.66 15.04
CA VAL A 83 -38.98 -23.05 15.51
C VAL A 83 -40.04 -23.95 14.89
N ILE A 84 -39.63 -25.16 14.49
CA ILE A 84 -40.47 -26.12 13.79
C ILE A 84 -40.28 -27.51 14.43
N GLU A 85 -41.37 -28.23 14.69
CA GLU A 85 -41.32 -29.61 15.18
C GLU A 85 -40.58 -30.53 14.20
N ASN A 86 -39.94 -31.57 14.72
CA ASN A 86 -39.14 -32.54 13.97
C ASN A 86 -37.89 -31.97 13.26
N LYS A 87 -37.50 -30.73 13.55
CA LYS A 87 -36.22 -30.14 13.13
C LYS A 87 -35.19 -30.19 14.24
N GLN A 88 -33.93 -30.03 13.87
CA GLN A 88 -32.84 -29.86 14.81
C GLN A 88 -32.50 -28.39 15.05
N VAL A 89 -31.98 -28.13 16.23
CA VAL A 89 -31.53 -26.83 16.73
C VAL A 89 -30.23 -27.00 17.50
N LEU A 90 -29.56 -25.88 17.77
CA LEU A 90 -28.49 -25.80 18.74
C LEU A 90 -29.03 -25.20 20.04
N ALA A 91 -28.55 -25.70 21.18
CA ALA A 91 -28.91 -25.15 22.48
C ALA A 91 -27.71 -25.03 23.42
N PHE A 92 -27.71 -23.95 24.20
CA PHE A 92 -26.99 -23.87 25.47
C PHE A 92 -27.81 -24.62 26.52
N ILE A 93 -27.26 -25.69 27.06
CA ILE A 93 -27.86 -26.45 28.16
C ILE A 93 -27.29 -25.96 29.50
N PRO A 94 -27.84 -26.35 30.67
CA PRO A 94 -27.27 -25.95 31.95
C PRO A 94 -25.81 -26.38 32.07
N GLY A 95 -24.93 -25.42 32.39
CA GLY A 95 -23.48 -25.59 32.44
C GLY A 95 -22.72 -25.12 31.19
N SER A 96 -23.40 -24.93 30.06
CA SER A 96 -22.81 -24.29 28.88
C SER A 96 -22.44 -22.82 29.17
N LYS A 97 -21.48 -22.26 28.42
CA LYS A 97 -21.06 -20.86 28.58
C LYS A 97 -21.06 -20.09 27.26
N SER A 98 -21.23 -18.77 27.36
CA SER A 98 -20.95 -17.79 26.32
C SER A 98 -20.25 -16.59 26.97
N GLY A 99 -18.95 -16.44 26.71
CA GLY A 99 -18.06 -15.54 27.43
C GLY A 99 -18.12 -15.79 28.95
N ASN A 100 -18.38 -14.74 29.71
CA ASN A 100 -18.54 -14.82 31.17
C ASN A 100 -19.93 -15.36 31.63
N THR A 101 -20.87 -15.54 30.71
CA THR A 101 -22.23 -15.98 31.03
C THR A 101 -22.31 -17.49 31.08
N THR A 102 -22.75 -18.04 32.22
CA THR A 102 -23.05 -19.48 32.36
C THR A 102 -24.55 -19.69 32.27
N PHE A 103 -24.99 -20.60 31.40
CA PHE A 103 -26.41 -20.92 31.23
C PHE A 103 -26.86 -21.88 32.33
N LEU A 104 -28.01 -21.58 32.93
CA LEU A 104 -28.62 -22.35 34.02
C LEU A 104 -30.08 -22.64 33.69
N ALA A 105 -30.65 -23.66 34.34
CA ALA A 105 -32.09 -23.84 34.34
C ALA A 105 -32.74 -22.71 35.15
N LYS A 106 -33.72 -22.02 34.56
CA LYS A 106 -34.42 -20.90 35.22
C LYS A 106 -35.91 -20.98 34.95
N LYS A 107 -36.71 -20.51 35.91
CA LYS A 107 -38.16 -20.36 35.73
C LYS A 107 -38.43 -19.08 34.94
N LEU A 108 -39.05 -19.20 33.77
CA LEU A 108 -39.53 -18.08 32.95
C LEU A 108 -41.05 -18.21 32.86
N ARG A 109 -41.78 -17.21 33.37
CA ARG A 109 -43.25 -17.11 33.26
C ARG A 109 -43.93 -18.46 33.56
N GLY A 110 -43.80 -18.93 34.81
CA GLY A 110 -44.45 -20.16 35.26
C GLY A 110 -43.71 -21.47 34.96
N HIS A 111 -42.95 -21.53 33.86
CA HIS A 111 -42.36 -22.77 33.36
C HIS A 111 -40.84 -22.79 33.49
N ILE A 112 -40.24 -23.96 33.68
CA ILE A 112 -38.78 -24.11 33.73
C ILE A 112 -38.24 -24.13 32.30
N SER A 113 -37.21 -23.32 32.03
CA SER A 113 -36.41 -23.40 30.80
C SER A 113 -35.04 -23.95 31.16
N GLU A 114 -34.75 -25.19 30.75
CA GLU A 114 -33.47 -25.86 30.94
C GLU A 114 -32.48 -25.53 29.82
N GLY A 115 -32.27 -24.23 29.57
CA GLY A 115 -31.33 -23.76 28.55
C GLY A 115 -31.87 -22.62 27.69
N MET A 116 -31.20 -22.40 26.56
CA MET A 116 -31.54 -21.40 25.53
C MET A 116 -31.20 -21.94 24.14
N LEU A 117 -32.14 -21.81 23.19
CA LEU A 117 -31.88 -22.13 21.79
C LEU A 117 -31.02 -21.04 21.13
N ILE A 118 -30.16 -21.42 20.20
CA ILE A 118 -29.08 -20.56 19.69
C ILE A 118 -29.40 -20.02 18.28
N SER A 119 -29.22 -18.72 18.09
CA SER A 119 -29.20 -17.99 16.81
C SER A 119 -27.81 -17.92 16.18
N ALA A 120 -27.72 -17.50 14.90
CA ALA A 120 -26.42 -17.29 14.25
C ALA A 120 -25.58 -16.19 14.96
N VAL A 121 -26.22 -15.14 15.47
CA VAL A 121 -25.55 -14.04 16.17
C VAL A 121 -24.94 -14.52 17.49
N GLU A 122 -25.62 -15.39 18.22
CA GLU A 122 -25.11 -15.98 19.47
C GLU A 122 -23.93 -16.93 19.26
N LEU A 123 -23.73 -17.43 18.02
CA LEU A 123 -22.53 -18.16 17.62
C LEU A 123 -21.34 -17.24 17.24
N GLY A 124 -21.52 -15.92 17.29
CA GLY A 124 -20.49 -14.93 16.96
C GLY A 124 -20.58 -14.37 15.53
N PHE A 125 -21.57 -14.76 14.73
CA PHE A 125 -21.68 -14.25 13.35
C PHE A 125 -22.22 -12.82 13.30
N ASN A 126 -21.63 -12.01 12.41
CA ASN A 126 -22.05 -10.63 12.19
C ASN A 126 -23.47 -10.58 11.59
N LYS A 127 -24.40 -9.97 12.32
CA LYS A 127 -25.81 -9.80 11.92
C LYS A 127 -25.97 -9.20 10.52
N HIS A 128 -25.12 -8.25 10.12
CA HIS A 128 -25.23 -7.57 8.83
C HIS A 128 -24.93 -8.46 7.61
N LEU A 129 -24.33 -9.63 7.85
CA LEU A 129 -24.01 -10.62 6.82
C LEU A 129 -25.11 -11.68 6.67
N LEU A 130 -26.06 -11.76 7.59
CA LEU A 130 -27.14 -12.74 7.55
C LEU A 130 -28.19 -12.35 6.52
N ASN A 131 -28.77 -13.36 5.85
CA ASN A 131 -29.98 -13.17 5.07
C ASN A 131 -31.20 -13.15 6.00
N SER A 132 -32.37 -12.83 5.44
CA SER A 132 -33.62 -12.76 6.20
C SER A 132 -34.07 -14.09 6.79
N GLU A 133 -33.48 -15.24 6.41
CA GLU A 133 -33.82 -16.57 6.94
C GLU A 133 -32.98 -16.89 8.18
N LEU A 134 -31.68 -16.63 8.13
CA LEU A 134 -30.75 -16.85 9.24
C LEU A 134 -30.91 -15.80 10.36
N ASP A 135 -31.50 -14.64 10.07
CA ASP A 135 -31.79 -13.58 11.05
C ASP A 135 -33.18 -13.69 11.72
N GLN A 136 -33.95 -14.77 11.47
CA GLN A 136 -35.31 -14.94 12.04
C GLN A 136 -35.36 -15.41 13.50
N GLY A 137 -34.20 -15.56 14.14
CA GLY A 137 -34.09 -16.07 15.50
C GLY A 137 -33.20 -17.29 15.56
N VAL A 138 -33.78 -18.44 15.93
CA VAL A 138 -33.02 -19.67 16.23
C VAL A 138 -32.53 -20.33 14.94
N LEU A 139 -31.34 -20.93 14.97
CA LEU A 139 -30.87 -21.81 13.89
C LEU A 139 -31.66 -23.11 13.90
N VAL A 140 -32.49 -23.28 12.88
CA VAL A 140 -33.33 -24.48 12.68
C VAL A 140 -32.89 -25.15 11.38
N PHE A 141 -32.63 -26.45 11.43
CA PHE A 141 -32.14 -27.22 10.29
C PHE A 141 -32.74 -28.64 10.26
N ASP A 142 -32.63 -29.28 9.09
CA ASP A 142 -33.06 -30.68 8.93
C ASP A 142 -32.31 -31.60 9.90
N PRO A 143 -32.95 -32.69 10.39
CA PRO A 143 -32.36 -33.60 11.35
C PRO A 143 -31.28 -34.49 10.71
N ILE A 144 -30.10 -33.92 10.49
CA ILE A 144 -28.97 -34.57 9.80
C ILE A 144 -27.78 -34.86 10.73
N PHE A 145 -27.75 -34.24 11.91
CA PHE A 145 -26.64 -34.41 12.86
C PHE A 145 -26.97 -35.44 13.93
N ASP A 146 -25.99 -36.22 14.32
CA ASP A 146 -26.11 -37.08 15.49
C ASP A 146 -26.18 -36.21 16.77
N LEU A 147 -27.15 -36.48 17.64
CA LEU A 147 -27.31 -35.75 18.90
C LEU A 147 -26.13 -35.96 19.86
N GLU A 148 -25.36 -37.04 19.71
CA GLU A 148 -24.14 -37.30 20.48
C GLU A 148 -22.94 -36.47 20.00
N SER A 149 -22.99 -35.96 18.76
CA SER A 149 -21.88 -35.24 18.17
C SER A 149 -21.69 -33.86 18.80
N ASN A 150 -20.43 -33.41 18.93
CA ASN A 150 -20.10 -32.09 19.46
C ASN A 150 -20.28 -31.01 18.37
N PRO A 151 -21.26 -30.09 18.50
CA PRO A 151 -21.51 -29.08 17.48
C PRO A 151 -20.32 -28.14 17.24
N LEU A 152 -19.50 -27.88 18.26
CA LEU A 152 -18.32 -27.02 18.13
C LEU A 152 -17.31 -27.59 17.14
N LYS A 153 -17.16 -28.92 17.13
CA LYS A 153 -16.24 -29.61 16.23
C LYS A 153 -16.87 -29.80 14.86
N VAL A 154 -18.12 -30.27 14.81
CA VAL A 154 -18.83 -30.60 13.56
C VAL A 154 -19.06 -29.36 12.69
N LEU A 155 -19.45 -28.25 13.30
CA LEU A 155 -19.72 -26.98 12.61
C LEU A 155 -18.51 -26.04 12.62
N GLU A 156 -17.34 -26.53 13.05
CA GLU A 156 -16.08 -25.78 13.10
C GLU A 156 -16.22 -24.46 13.88
N LEU A 157 -16.96 -24.42 14.99
CA LEU A 157 -17.27 -23.17 15.71
C LEU A 157 -16.20 -22.75 16.73
N ASP A 158 -15.38 -23.69 17.22
CA ASP A 158 -14.18 -23.37 18.01
C ASP A 158 -13.02 -23.07 17.06
N ASP A 159 -13.00 -21.84 16.53
CA ASP A 159 -12.17 -21.45 15.39
C ASP A 159 -11.41 -20.15 15.63
N LEU A 160 -10.27 -20.05 14.96
CA LEU A 160 -9.49 -18.82 14.83
C LEU A 160 -9.64 -18.31 13.40
N ILE A 161 -10.05 -17.06 13.26
CA ILE A 161 -10.15 -16.37 11.99
C ILE A 161 -8.87 -15.58 11.78
N LEU A 162 -8.16 -15.92 10.71
CA LEU A 162 -6.90 -15.31 10.30
C LEU A 162 -7.18 -14.26 9.23
N ASP A 163 -6.77 -13.00 9.46
CA ASP A 163 -6.69 -12.03 8.38
C ASP A 163 -5.34 -12.13 7.70
N ILE A 164 -5.35 -12.73 6.52
CA ILE A 164 -4.14 -12.93 5.72
C ILE A 164 -4.06 -11.82 4.66
N LYS A 165 -3.03 -10.99 4.76
CA LYS A 165 -2.74 -9.94 3.79
C LYS A 165 -1.83 -10.50 2.70
N LEU A 166 -2.39 -10.57 1.50
CA LEU A 166 -1.66 -11.07 0.33
C LEU A 166 -1.00 -9.93 -0.43
N LEU A 167 0.25 -10.16 -0.82
CA LEU A 167 0.97 -9.31 -1.76
C LEU A 167 0.33 -9.35 -3.15
N TRP A 168 0.54 -8.29 -3.94
CA TRP A 168 -0.11 -8.10 -5.24
C TRP A 168 0.25 -9.18 -6.28
N ASN A 169 1.41 -9.82 -6.13
CA ASN A 169 1.92 -10.89 -6.98
C ASN A 169 1.35 -12.28 -6.65
N ARG A 170 0.67 -12.45 -5.50
CA ARG A 170 0.07 -13.73 -5.05
C ARG A 170 -1.46 -13.72 -5.01
N PRO A 171 -2.15 -13.38 -6.12
CA PRO A 171 -3.61 -13.36 -6.14
C PRO A 171 -4.23 -14.76 -6.04
N ASP A 172 -3.46 -15.81 -6.32
CA ASP A 172 -3.79 -17.20 -6.12
C ASP A 172 -3.99 -17.54 -4.64
N GLY A 173 -3.27 -16.88 -3.72
CA GLY A 173 -3.40 -17.08 -2.28
C GLY A 173 -4.78 -16.71 -1.71
N ASN A 174 -5.65 -16.03 -2.48
CA ASN A 174 -7.05 -15.76 -2.11
C ASN A 174 -7.92 -17.02 -2.31
N SER A 175 -7.41 -18.17 -1.90
CA SER A 175 -8.00 -19.49 -2.12
C SER A 175 -7.67 -20.39 -0.94
N TYR A 176 -8.69 -20.96 -0.31
CA TYR A 176 -8.48 -21.99 0.72
C TYR A 176 -7.69 -23.18 0.17
N LEU A 177 -7.93 -23.58 -1.09
CA LEU A 177 -7.24 -24.71 -1.69
C LEU A 177 -5.75 -24.44 -1.92
N VAL A 178 -5.39 -23.25 -2.43
CA VAL A 178 -3.97 -22.90 -2.64
C VAL A 178 -3.22 -22.84 -1.31
N LEU A 179 -3.78 -22.15 -0.30
CA LEU A 179 -3.15 -22.07 1.03
C LEU A 179 -3.05 -23.45 1.69
N ALA A 180 -4.12 -24.25 1.63
CA ALA A 180 -4.09 -25.60 2.19
C ALA A 180 -3.07 -26.50 1.48
N ASN A 181 -2.89 -26.36 0.16
CA ASN A 181 -1.89 -27.11 -0.59
C ASN A 181 -0.46 -26.72 -0.22
N GLU A 182 -0.16 -25.42 -0.08
CA GLU A 182 1.16 -24.97 0.36
C GLU A 182 1.46 -25.40 1.80
N LEU A 183 0.47 -25.31 2.69
CA LEU A 183 0.59 -25.83 4.05
C LEU A 183 0.83 -27.35 4.06
N ALA A 184 0.07 -28.11 3.27
CA ALA A 184 0.26 -29.55 3.18
C ALA A 184 1.64 -29.93 2.63
N ALA A 185 2.13 -29.18 1.63
CA ALA A 185 3.48 -29.35 1.11
C ALA A 185 4.54 -29.07 2.18
N PHE A 186 4.41 -27.98 2.94
CA PHE A 186 5.31 -27.59 4.01
C PHE A 186 5.37 -28.63 5.14
N PHE A 187 4.21 -29.11 5.61
CA PHE A 187 4.11 -30.14 6.66
C PHE A 187 4.29 -31.57 6.13
N LYS A 188 4.43 -31.73 4.80
CA LYS A 188 4.56 -33.00 4.09
C LYS A 188 3.36 -33.94 4.30
N THR A 189 2.17 -33.40 4.47
CA THR A 189 0.92 -34.15 4.50
C THR A 189 0.36 -34.36 3.09
N ASP A 190 -0.70 -35.16 2.99
CA ASP A 190 -1.39 -35.43 1.73
C ASP A 190 -2.41 -34.33 1.42
N PHE A 191 -2.48 -33.93 0.15
CA PHE A 191 -3.48 -33.00 -0.37
C PHE A 191 -3.82 -33.38 -1.81
N SER A 192 -5.11 -33.50 -2.14
CA SER A 192 -5.54 -34.07 -3.44
C SER A 192 -6.62 -33.28 -4.16
N LEU A 193 -6.98 -32.08 -3.68
CA LEU A 193 -8.06 -31.29 -4.28
C LEU A 193 -7.61 -30.42 -5.47
N ILE A 194 -6.31 -30.29 -5.68
CA ILE A 194 -5.71 -29.62 -6.82
C ILE A 194 -5.17 -30.70 -7.79
N ASN A 195 -5.25 -30.45 -9.10
CA ASN A 195 -4.75 -31.30 -10.19
C ASN A 195 -5.54 -32.59 -10.49
N LYS A 196 -6.80 -32.72 -10.05
CA LYS A 196 -7.67 -33.81 -10.51
C LYS A 196 -8.12 -33.61 -11.95
N GLU A 197 -8.21 -34.71 -12.70
CA GLU A 197 -8.77 -34.71 -14.04
C GLU A 197 -10.24 -34.29 -14.05
N ILE A 198 -10.66 -33.61 -15.12
CA ILE A 198 -12.03 -33.11 -15.29
C ILE A 198 -12.82 -34.16 -16.08
N SER A 199 -13.85 -34.74 -15.47
CA SER A 199 -14.62 -35.89 -15.97
C SER A 199 -16.08 -35.54 -16.33
N GLY A 200 -16.31 -34.36 -16.92
CA GLY A 200 -17.64 -33.88 -17.29
C GLY A 200 -18.50 -34.98 -17.97
N LYS A 201 -19.78 -35.08 -17.56
CA LYS A 201 -20.65 -36.23 -17.88
C LYS A 201 -21.36 -36.12 -19.23
N PHE A 202 -21.44 -34.91 -19.78
CA PHE A 202 -22.08 -34.62 -21.07
C PHE A 202 -21.43 -33.39 -21.75
N TYR A 203 -21.80 -33.08 -22.99
CA TYR A 203 -21.38 -31.83 -23.66
C TYR A 203 -22.57 -30.87 -23.73
N SER A 204 -22.36 -29.60 -23.37
CA SER A 204 -23.41 -28.59 -23.45
C SER A 204 -23.61 -28.11 -24.89
N GLU A 205 -24.85 -27.78 -25.24
CA GLU A 205 -25.20 -27.15 -26.52
C GLU A 205 -24.99 -25.62 -26.52
N LEU A 206 -24.74 -25.01 -25.35
CA LEU A 206 -24.57 -23.57 -25.24
C LEU A 206 -23.32 -23.08 -25.97
N LYS A 207 -23.50 -22.08 -26.84
CA LYS A 207 -22.40 -21.31 -27.45
C LYS A 207 -22.27 -19.94 -26.78
N ILE A 208 -21.16 -19.72 -26.08
CA ILE A 208 -20.80 -18.39 -25.55
C ILE A 208 -19.91 -17.68 -26.55
N ILE A 209 -20.46 -16.71 -27.29
CA ILE A 209 -19.69 -15.86 -28.19
C ILE A 209 -19.11 -14.69 -27.40
N ASN A 210 -17.79 -14.70 -27.21
CA ASN A 210 -17.08 -13.62 -26.56
C ASN A 210 -16.61 -12.58 -27.58
N LYS A 211 -17.12 -11.34 -27.49
CA LYS A 211 -16.72 -10.19 -28.33
C LYS A 211 -15.92 -9.16 -27.56
N THR A 212 -15.22 -9.60 -26.52
CA THR A 212 -14.36 -8.78 -25.66
C THR A 212 -12.96 -9.38 -25.58
N ASP A 213 -12.02 -8.67 -24.99
CA ASP A 213 -10.66 -9.15 -24.72
C ASP A 213 -10.56 -10.09 -23.50
N SER A 214 -11.70 -10.37 -22.86
CA SER A 214 -11.79 -11.26 -21.71
C SER A 214 -11.63 -12.72 -22.13
N LYS A 215 -11.45 -13.65 -21.18
CA LYS A 215 -11.65 -15.08 -21.43
C LYS A 215 -12.76 -15.62 -20.55
N ILE A 216 -13.64 -16.43 -21.13
CA ILE A 216 -14.84 -16.92 -20.47
C ILE A 216 -14.89 -18.43 -20.60
N PHE A 217 -14.98 -19.09 -19.45
CA PHE A 217 -15.27 -20.51 -19.36
C PHE A 217 -16.64 -20.67 -18.70
N ALA A 218 -17.34 -21.76 -19.01
CA ALA A 218 -18.58 -22.08 -18.33
C ALA A 218 -18.76 -23.58 -18.15
N LEU A 219 -19.54 -23.97 -17.15
CA LEU A 219 -20.07 -25.32 -16.99
C LEU A 219 -21.59 -25.26 -17.02
N GLU A 220 -22.24 -26.17 -17.72
CA GLU A 220 -23.65 -26.47 -17.50
C GLU A 220 -23.76 -27.45 -16.34
N ILE A 221 -24.52 -27.09 -15.31
CA ILE A 221 -24.74 -27.92 -14.12
C ILE A 221 -26.23 -28.19 -14.04
N GLN A 222 -26.64 -29.46 -13.94
CA GLN A 222 -28.05 -29.85 -14.04
C GLN A 222 -28.93 -29.31 -12.90
N LYS A 223 -28.33 -29.06 -11.74
CA LYS A 223 -29.02 -28.63 -10.53
C LYS A 223 -28.08 -27.85 -9.62
N LEU A 224 -28.58 -26.83 -8.94
CA LEU A 224 -27.80 -26.06 -7.99
C LEU A 224 -27.39 -26.95 -6.79
N PRO A 225 -26.09 -27.11 -6.49
CA PRO A 225 -25.64 -27.92 -5.37
C PRO A 225 -26.04 -27.30 -4.03
N LYS A 226 -26.31 -28.16 -3.04
CA LYS A 226 -26.62 -27.71 -1.69
C LYS A 226 -25.32 -27.45 -0.94
N LEU A 227 -25.22 -26.27 -0.32
CA LEU A 227 -24.14 -25.98 0.62
C LEU A 227 -24.53 -26.50 2.00
N ALA A 228 -23.63 -27.22 2.67
CA ALA A 228 -23.88 -27.65 4.04
C ALA A 228 -23.87 -26.44 4.99
N LEU A 229 -24.47 -26.58 6.17
CA LEU A 229 -24.50 -25.50 7.18
C LEU A 229 -23.09 -25.00 7.53
N VAL A 230 -22.12 -25.91 7.60
CA VAL A 230 -20.71 -25.57 7.85
C VAL A 230 -20.08 -24.72 6.73
N ASP A 231 -20.54 -24.88 5.49
CA ASP A 231 -20.06 -24.09 4.34
C ASP A 231 -20.70 -22.70 4.32
N ILE A 232 -21.97 -22.59 4.74
CA ILE A 232 -22.63 -21.31 4.99
C ILE A 232 -21.91 -20.55 6.11
N PHE A 233 -21.54 -21.24 7.19
CA PHE A 233 -20.75 -20.64 8.27
C PHE A 233 -19.37 -20.24 7.80
N LEU A 234 -18.73 -21.00 6.90
CA LEU A 234 -17.46 -20.62 6.32
C LEU A 234 -17.54 -19.31 5.53
N LEU A 235 -18.62 -19.10 4.75
CA LEU A 235 -18.87 -17.83 4.07
C LEU A 235 -18.95 -16.68 5.07
N LEU A 236 -19.67 -16.85 6.18
CA LEU A 236 -19.78 -15.84 7.24
C LEU A 236 -18.44 -15.55 7.92
N LYS A 237 -17.63 -16.59 8.20
CA LYS A 237 -16.27 -16.45 8.75
C LYS A 237 -15.33 -15.69 7.81
N SER A 238 -15.54 -15.79 6.50
CA SER A 238 -14.83 -15.03 5.47
C SER A 238 -15.44 -13.65 5.20
N GLU A 239 -16.34 -13.16 6.06
CA GLU A 239 -17.07 -11.90 5.93
C GLU A 239 -17.89 -11.75 4.63
N VAL A 240 -18.35 -12.89 4.09
CA VAL A 240 -19.25 -12.89 2.94
C VAL A 240 -20.69 -12.84 3.39
N LYS A 241 -21.43 -11.84 2.90
CA LYS A 241 -22.87 -11.75 3.09
C LYS A 241 -23.58 -12.92 2.43
N ILE A 242 -24.46 -13.58 3.18
CA ILE A 242 -25.33 -14.64 2.68
C ILE A 242 -26.40 -14.01 1.80
N GLY A 243 -26.41 -14.44 0.54
CA GLY A 243 -27.38 -14.05 -0.48
C GLY A 243 -28.36 -15.18 -0.77
N ASN A 244 -28.86 -15.20 -2.02
CA ASN A 244 -29.62 -16.34 -2.52
C ASN A 244 -28.69 -17.56 -2.76
N LEU A 245 -29.27 -18.73 -3.02
CA LEU A 245 -28.50 -19.97 -3.19
C LEU A 245 -27.43 -19.88 -4.28
N ALA A 246 -27.72 -19.22 -5.40
CA ALA A 246 -26.79 -19.06 -6.52
C ALA A 246 -25.62 -18.13 -6.16
N GLN A 247 -25.89 -17.04 -5.44
CA GLN A 247 -24.87 -16.14 -4.92
C GLN A 247 -23.98 -16.85 -3.89
N ASN A 248 -24.57 -17.61 -2.97
CA ASN A 248 -23.84 -18.37 -1.96
C ASN A 248 -22.91 -19.40 -2.61
N PHE A 249 -23.42 -20.18 -3.57
CA PHE A 249 -22.61 -21.13 -4.32
C PHE A 249 -21.47 -20.44 -5.08
N SER A 250 -21.76 -19.35 -5.79
CA SER A 250 -20.74 -18.59 -6.50
C SER A 250 -19.64 -18.03 -5.58
N ASN A 251 -20.03 -17.50 -4.41
CA ASN A 251 -19.09 -17.01 -3.42
C ASN A 251 -18.31 -18.15 -2.76
N PHE A 252 -18.92 -19.32 -2.57
CA PHE A 252 -18.26 -20.52 -2.07
C PHE A 252 -17.15 -20.97 -3.02
N ILE A 253 -17.42 -21.03 -4.34
CA ILE A 253 -16.39 -21.28 -5.35
C ILE A 253 -15.27 -20.24 -5.27
N LEU A 254 -15.62 -18.95 -5.15
CA LEU A 254 -14.63 -17.88 -5.05
C LEU A 254 -13.69 -18.07 -3.85
N ILE A 255 -14.21 -18.29 -2.64
CA ILE A 255 -13.35 -18.40 -1.45
C ILE A 255 -12.50 -19.68 -1.50
N TYR A 256 -13.03 -20.79 -2.03
CA TYR A 256 -12.28 -22.04 -2.12
C TYR A 256 -11.16 -21.96 -3.15
N THR A 257 -11.45 -21.43 -4.33
CA THR A 257 -10.62 -21.63 -5.53
C THR A 257 -9.92 -20.37 -5.98
N GLY A 258 -10.31 -19.20 -5.47
CA GLY A 258 -9.87 -17.90 -5.95
C GLY A 258 -10.49 -17.50 -7.29
N GLN A 259 -11.38 -18.31 -7.88
CA GLN A 259 -12.02 -18.03 -9.18
C GLN A 259 -13.36 -17.32 -8.99
N PRO A 260 -13.49 -16.06 -9.45
CA PRO A 260 -14.78 -15.40 -9.57
C PRO A 260 -15.72 -16.19 -10.49
N SER A 261 -16.99 -16.29 -10.11
CA SER A 261 -17.99 -16.98 -10.91
C SER A 261 -19.33 -16.24 -10.90
N TYR A 262 -20.22 -16.60 -11.82
CA TYR A 262 -21.60 -16.11 -11.91
C TYR A 262 -22.51 -17.22 -12.38
N CYS A 263 -23.67 -17.38 -11.75
CA CYS A 263 -24.68 -18.33 -12.19
C CYS A 263 -25.63 -17.65 -13.18
N LEU A 264 -25.92 -18.29 -14.30
CA LEU A 264 -26.84 -17.84 -15.33
C LEU A 264 -27.79 -18.98 -15.69
N GLN A 265 -29.10 -18.78 -15.52
CA GLN A 265 -30.09 -19.74 -16.01
C GLN A 265 -30.71 -19.21 -17.31
N LEU A 266 -30.78 -20.06 -18.33
CA LEU A 266 -31.36 -19.73 -19.62
C LEU A 266 -32.78 -20.29 -19.75
N GLU A 267 -33.58 -19.68 -20.63
CA GLU A 267 -34.84 -20.26 -21.07
C GLU A 267 -34.58 -21.45 -22.01
N LYS A 268 -35.47 -22.46 -22.02
CA LYS A 268 -35.26 -23.76 -22.70
C LYS A 268 -34.83 -23.69 -24.18
N HIS A 269 -35.15 -22.61 -24.89
CA HIS A 269 -34.82 -22.43 -26.32
C HIS A 269 -33.52 -21.65 -26.56
N GLN A 270 -32.91 -21.08 -25.52
CA GLN A 270 -31.73 -20.25 -25.65
C GLN A 270 -30.46 -21.11 -25.61
N GLN A 271 -29.80 -21.26 -26.76
CA GLN A 271 -28.53 -22.00 -26.89
C GLN A 271 -27.33 -21.09 -27.19
N LYS A 272 -27.50 -19.77 -27.10
CA LYS A 272 -26.43 -18.81 -27.44
C LYS A 272 -26.47 -17.59 -26.54
N VAL A 273 -25.32 -17.27 -25.97
CA VAL A 273 -25.10 -16.06 -25.16
C VAL A 273 -23.94 -15.28 -25.78
N GLU A 274 -24.09 -13.97 -25.89
CA GLU A 274 -23.01 -13.10 -26.36
C GLU A 274 -22.47 -12.23 -25.21
N LEU A 275 -21.16 -12.25 -24.97
CA LEU A 275 -20.50 -11.30 -24.07
C LEU A 275 -20.03 -10.10 -24.88
N ILE A 276 -20.47 -8.91 -24.49
CA ILE A 276 -20.06 -7.63 -25.09
C ILE A 276 -19.76 -6.59 -24.02
N GLU A 277 -19.15 -5.47 -24.41
CA GLU A 277 -19.05 -4.28 -23.56
C GLU A 277 -20.13 -3.24 -23.94
N GLN A 278 -20.85 -2.74 -22.95
CA GLN A 278 -21.87 -1.69 -23.10
C GLN A 278 -21.87 -0.72 -21.93
N LYS A 279 -22.43 0.48 -22.11
CA LYS A 279 -22.57 1.45 -21.03
C LYS A 279 -23.74 1.07 -20.12
N VAL A 280 -23.49 1.06 -18.82
CA VAL A 280 -24.50 0.91 -17.76
C VAL A 280 -24.69 2.26 -17.09
N LYS A 281 -25.96 2.62 -16.86
CA LYS A 281 -26.34 3.75 -16.01
C LYS A 281 -26.72 3.22 -14.64
N ILE A 282 -26.07 3.72 -13.59
CA ILE A 282 -26.45 3.38 -12.22
C ILE A 282 -27.62 4.26 -11.80
N LYS A 283 -28.60 3.67 -11.12
CA LYS A 283 -29.69 4.42 -10.51
C LYS A 283 -29.07 5.41 -9.50
N TYR A 284 -29.38 6.69 -9.62
CA TYR A 284 -28.88 7.79 -8.77
C TYR A 284 -27.48 8.36 -9.08
N GLU A 285 -26.79 7.88 -10.12
CA GLU A 285 -25.57 8.54 -10.61
C GLU A 285 -25.79 9.12 -12.03
N PRO A 286 -25.34 10.35 -12.30
CA PRO A 286 -25.48 10.95 -13.63
C PRO A 286 -24.59 10.25 -14.65
N ASP A 287 -23.47 9.70 -14.20
CA ASP A 287 -22.44 9.13 -15.04
C ASP A 287 -22.79 7.71 -15.52
N THR A 288 -22.23 7.36 -16.67
CA THR A 288 -22.30 6.00 -17.22
C THR A 288 -20.92 5.38 -17.22
N ILE A 289 -20.84 4.09 -16.90
CA ILE A 289 -19.61 3.33 -17.05
C ILE A 289 -19.78 2.21 -18.07
N SER A 290 -18.74 1.94 -18.85
CA SER A 290 -18.72 0.75 -19.71
C SER A 290 -18.47 -0.50 -18.85
N SER A 291 -19.33 -1.51 -18.99
CA SER A 291 -19.29 -2.78 -18.26
C SER A 291 -19.54 -3.96 -19.20
N TYR A 292 -19.36 -5.18 -18.68
CA TYR A 292 -19.60 -6.44 -19.39
C TYR A 292 -21.08 -6.82 -19.35
N HIS A 293 -21.62 -7.25 -20.49
CA HIS A 293 -23.01 -7.69 -20.62
C HIS A 293 -23.06 -9.06 -21.30
N PHE A 294 -23.67 -10.03 -20.63
CA PHE A 294 -24.09 -11.29 -21.25
C PHE A 294 -25.49 -11.08 -21.82
N LEU A 295 -25.63 -11.18 -23.14
CA LEU A 295 -26.88 -10.98 -23.86
C LEU A 295 -27.43 -12.30 -24.40
N ASN A 296 -28.76 -12.41 -24.47
CA ASN A 296 -29.40 -13.48 -25.22
C ASN A 296 -29.34 -13.22 -26.74
N GLN A 297 -29.94 -14.13 -27.53
CA GLN A 297 -30.02 -14.00 -28.99
C GLN A 297 -30.75 -12.73 -29.46
N GLU A 298 -31.71 -12.23 -28.68
CA GLU A 298 -32.48 -11.00 -28.93
C GLU A 298 -31.76 -9.72 -28.46
N LYS A 299 -30.48 -9.81 -28.05
CA LYS A 299 -29.67 -8.70 -27.51
C LYS A 299 -30.17 -8.11 -26.18
N LYS A 300 -31.02 -8.82 -25.44
CA LYS A 300 -31.46 -8.42 -24.10
C LYS A 300 -30.42 -8.86 -23.06
N PRO A 301 -30.10 -8.03 -22.04
CA PRO A 301 -29.15 -8.39 -21.00
C PRO A 301 -29.71 -9.51 -20.12
N LEU A 302 -28.99 -10.62 -20.08
CA LEU A 302 -29.24 -11.75 -19.19
C LEU A 302 -28.49 -11.57 -17.86
N LEU A 303 -27.22 -11.16 -17.92
CA LEU A 303 -26.37 -10.94 -16.75
C LEU A 303 -25.43 -9.77 -17.03
N ILE A 304 -25.39 -8.82 -16.11
CA ILE A 304 -24.39 -7.75 -16.03
C ILE A 304 -23.61 -7.97 -14.72
N PRO A 305 -22.38 -8.52 -14.79
CA PRO A 305 -21.54 -8.80 -13.63
C PRO A 305 -21.45 -7.61 -12.67
N GLU A 306 -21.64 -7.83 -11.36
CA GLU A 306 -21.68 -6.81 -10.28
C GLU A 306 -22.89 -5.85 -10.28
N PHE A 307 -23.72 -5.85 -11.32
CA PHE A 307 -24.93 -5.01 -11.41
C PHE A 307 -26.23 -5.81 -11.30
N SER A 308 -26.19 -7.13 -11.52
CA SER A 308 -27.38 -8.00 -11.56
C SER A 308 -27.32 -9.07 -10.47
N ASP A 309 -28.43 -9.25 -9.76
CA ASP A 309 -28.66 -10.43 -8.93
C ASP A 309 -29.41 -11.47 -9.76
N GLN A 310 -28.85 -12.69 -9.85
CA GLN A 310 -29.47 -13.80 -10.57
C GLN A 310 -30.17 -14.72 -9.58
N ILE A 311 -31.41 -15.08 -9.88
CA ILE A 311 -32.18 -16.09 -9.14
C ILE A 311 -32.24 -17.33 -10.03
N ILE A 312 -31.75 -18.45 -9.51
CA ILE A 312 -31.72 -19.74 -10.21
C ILE A 312 -32.78 -20.64 -9.56
N MET A 313 -33.61 -21.29 -10.36
CA MET A 313 -34.53 -22.32 -9.89
C MET A 313 -33.74 -23.59 -9.55
N GLU A 314 -33.81 -24.06 -8.30
CA GLU A 314 -32.93 -25.11 -7.78
C GLU A 314 -32.86 -26.38 -8.63
N ASN A 315 -33.98 -26.83 -9.19
CA ASN A 315 -34.08 -28.08 -9.94
C ASN A 315 -33.86 -27.94 -11.44
N ASN A 316 -33.46 -26.76 -11.91
CA ASN A 316 -33.20 -26.51 -13.32
C ASN A 316 -31.71 -26.46 -13.60
N SER A 317 -31.34 -26.81 -14.83
CA SER A 317 -29.97 -26.59 -15.29
C SER A 317 -29.64 -25.10 -15.35
N PHE A 318 -28.39 -24.79 -15.05
CA PHE A 318 -27.85 -23.44 -15.11
C PHE A 318 -26.40 -23.48 -15.56
N PHE A 319 -25.87 -22.33 -15.98
CA PHE A 319 -24.51 -22.15 -16.41
C PHE A 319 -23.71 -21.42 -15.32
N LEU A 320 -22.63 -22.05 -14.85
CA LEU A 320 -21.65 -21.41 -13.99
C LEU A 320 -20.56 -20.77 -14.86
N ILE A 321 -20.64 -19.45 -15.03
CA ILE A 321 -19.70 -18.65 -15.83
C ILE A 321 -18.49 -18.30 -14.96
N MET A 322 -17.29 -18.62 -15.42
CA MET A 322 -16.00 -18.31 -14.77
C MET A 322 -15.18 -17.39 -15.68
N PRO A 323 -15.29 -16.07 -15.51
CA PRO A 323 -14.57 -15.12 -16.34
C PRO A 323 -13.14 -14.87 -15.86
N LYS A 324 -12.29 -14.45 -16.79
CA LYS A 324 -11.12 -13.59 -16.57
C LYS A 324 -11.33 -12.34 -17.41
N PHE A 325 -11.79 -11.27 -16.76
CA PHE A 325 -12.03 -9.97 -17.39
C PHE A 325 -10.73 -9.16 -17.54
N ASN A 326 -10.75 -8.12 -18.37
CA ASN A 326 -9.65 -7.15 -18.45
C ASN A 326 -9.45 -6.44 -17.09
N LEU A 327 -8.21 -6.47 -16.60
CA LEU A 327 -7.83 -5.93 -15.30
C LEU A 327 -8.12 -4.43 -15.15
N LEU A 328 -7.76 -3.62 -16.16
CA LEU A 328 -7.96 -2.16 -16.14
C LEU A 328 -9.44 -1.83 -16.12
N LYS A 329 -10.24 -2.56 -16.91
CA LYS A 329 -11.70 -2.37 -16.97
C LYS A 329 -12.35 -2.68 -15.64
N VAL A 330 -11.98 -3.79 -15.00
CA VAL A 330 -12.49 -4.14 -13.68
C VAL A 330 -12.11 -3.08 -12.64
N LYS A 331 -10.88 -2.57 -12.66
CA LYS A 331 -10.44 -1.49 -11.75
C LYS A 331 -11.27 -0.21 -11.95
N GLN A 332 -11.60 0.15 -13.18
CA GLN A 332 -12.50 1.27 -13.48
C GLN A 332 -13.92 1.02 -12.92
N ILE A 333 -14.48 -0.16 -13.15
CA ILE A 333 -15.79 -0.56 -12.61
C ILE A 333 -15.80 -0.48 -11.08
N LYS A 334 -14.74 -0.98 -10.43
CA LYS A 334 -14.57 -0.92 -8.98
C LYS A 334 -14.52 0.50 -8.44
N GLN A 335 -13.72 1.37 -9.06
CA GLN A 335 -13.60 2.78 -8.66
C GLN A 335 -14.94 3.51 -8.82
N PHE A 336 -15.67 3.24 -9.90
CA PHE A 336 -16.98 3.81 -10.18
C PHE A 336 -18.03 3.36 -9.17
N LEU A 337 -18.13 2.04 -8.92
CA LEU A 337 -19.11 1.48 -7.99
C LEU A 337 -18.87 1.86 -6.53
N LYS A 338 -17.64 2.28 -6.16
CA LYS A 338 -17.19 2.48 -4.77
C LYS A 338 -17.53 1.26 -3.87
N LYS A 339 -17.60 0.07 -4.48
CA LYS A 339 -17.89 -1.21 -3.81
C LYS A 339 -16.61 -2.03 -3.70
N ASN A 340 -16.41 -2.65 -2.55
CA ASN A 340 -15.30 -3.57 -2.29
C ASN A 340 -15.83 -4.98 -1.97
N SER A 341 -16.47 -5.65 -2.95
CA SER A 341 -16.80 -7.08 -2.79
C SER A 341 -15.53 -7.93 -2.93
N LEU A 342 -15.50 -9.11 -2.29
CA LEU A 342 -14.39 -10.07 -2.48
C LEU A 342 -14.25 -10.45 -3.96
N LYS A 343 -15.38 -10.66 -4.65
CA LYS A 343 -15.42 -11.02 -6.07
C LYS A 343 -14.80 -9.94 -6.95
N LEU A 344 -15.20 -8.68 -6.78
CA LEU A 344 -14.69 -7.55 -7.54
C LEU A 344 -13.21 -7.27 -7.21
N THR A 345 -12.82 -7.48 -5.96
CA THR A 345 -11.41 -7.38 -5.56
C THR A 345 -10.56 -8.45 -6.22
N GLN A 346 -11.05 -9.69 -6.30
CA GLN A 346 -10.34 -10.77 -6.99
C GLN A 346 -10.30 -10.58 -8.50
N LEU A 347 -11.39 -10.13 -9.13
CA LEU A 347 -11.41 -9.74 -10.55
C LEU A 347 -10.43 -8.61 -10.87
N GLY A 348 -10.19 -7.71 -9.90
CA GLY A 348 -9.25 -6.61 -10.00
C GLY A 348 -7.80 -6.98 -9.69
N LYS A 349 -7.50 -8.28 -9.53
CA LYS A 349 -6.14 -8.83 -9.37
C LYS A 349 -5.71 -9.62 -10.61
N ASN A 350 -4.40 -9.74 -10.81
CA ASN A 350 -3.84 -10.42 -11.98
C ASN A 350 -3.74 -11.94 -11.79
N TYR A 351 -4.86 -12.66 -11.69
CA TYR A 351 -4.83 -14.14 -11.70
C TYR A 351 -4.83 -14.68 -13.15
N ASN A 352 -4.38 -15.92 -13.37
CA ASN A 352 -4.38 -16.55 -14.69
C ASN A 352 -5.40 -17.71 -14.78
N TYR A 353 -5.36 -18.45 -15.89
CA TYR A 353 -6.31 -19.54 -16.16
C TYR A 353 -6.10 -20.76 -15.26
N GLY A 354 -4.97 -20.88 -14.58
CA GLY A 354 -4.74 -21.95 -13.62
C GLY A 354 -5.71 -21.88 -12.44
N THR A 355 -6.16 -20.69 -12.05
CA THR A 355 -7.23 -20.53 -11.05
C THR A 355 -8.55 -21.14 -11.51
N THR A 356 -8.88 -21.01 -12.81
CA THR A 356 -10.04 -21.69 -13.40
C THR A 356 -9.85 -23.20 -13.38
N PHE A 357 -8.64 -23.70 -13.62
CA PHE A 357 -8.36 -25.13 -13.53
C PHE A 357 -8.53 -25.68 -12.10
N ILE A 358 -8.05 -24.96 -11.08
CA ILE A 358 -8.32 -25.30 -9.67
C ILE A 358 -9.84 -25.36 -9.42
N ALA A 359 -10.59 -24.37 -9.93
CA ALA A 359 -12.03 -24.35 -9.78
C ALA A 359 -12.73 -25.54 -10.44
N LEU A 360 -12.29 -25.93 -11.64
CA LEU A 360 -12.80 -27.10 -12.34
C LEU A 360 -12.49 -28.40 -11.61
N SER A 361 -11.26 -28.60 -11.13
CA SER A 361 -10.89 -29.78 -10.34
C SER A 361 -11.68 -29.86 -9.03
N PHE A 362 -11.89 -28.72 -8.36
CA PHE A 362 -12.71 -28.64 -7.15
C PHE A 362 -14.18 -28.97 -7.43
N LEU A 363 -14.76 -28.35 -8.46
CA LEU A 363 -16.15 -28.57 -8.87
C LEU A 363 -16.40 -30.02 -9.26
N ASN A 364 -15.45 -30.67 -9.93
CA ASN A 364 -15.52 -32.09 -10.26
C ASN A 364 -15.75 -32.92 -8.99
N PHE A 365 -14.92 -32.73 -7.96
CA PHE A 365 -15.04 -33.43 -6.70
C PHE A 365 -16.33 -33.06 -5.94
N PHE A 366 -16.63 -31.77 -5.84
CA PHE A 366 -17.76 -31.27 -5.06
C PHE A 366 -19.12 -31.67 -5.65
N LEU A 367 -19.25 -31.67 -6.98
CA LEU A 367 -20.48 -32.06 -7.67
C LEU A 367 -20.66 -33.59 -7.71
N GLU A 368 -19.57 -34.36 -7.89
CA GLU A 368 -19.62 -35.82 -7.86
C GLU A 368 -20.06 -36.34 -6.47
N ASP A 369 -19.57 -35.75 -5.38
CA ASP A 369 -19.98 -36.08 -4.01
C ASP A 369 -21.50 -35.91 -3.81
N GLN A 370 -22.09 -34.89 -4.44
CA GLN A 370 -23.53 -34.62 -4.41
C GLN A 370 -24.32 -35.35 -5.50
N LYS A 371 -23.68 -36.18 -6.33
CA LYS A 371 -24.29 -36.89 -7.48
C LYS A 371 -24.99 -35.93 -8.45
N ILE A 372 -24.38 -34.78 -8.73
CA ILE A 372 -24.89 -33.79 -9.68
C ILE A 372 -24.04 -33.85 -10.95
N ASP A 373 -24.69 -34.15 -12.07
CA ASP A 373 -24.03 -34.16 -13.37
C ASP A 373 -23.78 -32.73 -13.87
N PHE A 374 -22.63 -32.55 -14.53
CA PHE A 374 -22.22 -31.29 -15.15
C PHE A 374 -21.52 -31.56 -16.49
N SER A 375 -21.53 -30.56 -17.37
CA SER A 375 -20.96 -30.67 -18.70
C SER A 375 -19.44 -30.66 -18.69
N TRP A 376 -18.85 -31.08 -19.80
CA TRP A 376 -17.49 -30.70 -20.14
C TRP A 376 -17.39 -29.15 -20.23
N PRO A 377 -16.27 -28.53 -19.82
CA PRO A 377 -16.16 -27.08 -19.77
C PRO A 377 -16.28 -26.40 -21.16
N ILE A 378 -17.20 -25.44 -21.27
CA ILE A 378 -17.45 -24.64 -22.48
C ILE A 378 -16.31 -23.63 -22.66
N ASN A 379 -15.86 -23.42 -23.90
CA ASN A 379 -14.75 -22.54 -24.28
C ASN A 379 -13.41 -22.87 -23.57
N PHE A 380 -13.26 -24.09 -23.06
CA PHE A 380 -12.04 -24.54 -22.40
C PHE A 380 -11.08 -25.21 -23.38
N ASP A 381 -9.87 -24.69 -23.44
CA ASP A 381 -8.77 -25.27 -24.22
C ASP A 381 -7.78 -25.93 -23.27
N LYS A 382 -7.79 -27.28 -23.21
CA LYS A 382 -6.88 -28.06 -22.37
C LYS A 382 -5.41 -27.82 -22.76
N SER A 383 -5.13 -27.40 -24.00
CA SER A 383 -3.76 -27.09 -24.45
C SER A 383 -3.16 -25.88 -23.73
N LEU A 384 -3.97 -25.05 -23.07
CA LEU A 384 -3.49 -23.96 -22.23
C LEU A 384 -2.62 -24.47 -21.08
N ILE A 385 -2.85 -25.68 -20.57
CA ILE A 385 -2.02 -26.31 -19.54
C ILE A 385 -0.66 -26.72 -20.11
N SER A 386 -0.60 -27.14 -21.38
CA SER A 386 0.66 -27.51 -22.05
C SER A 386 1.47 -26.32 -22.53
N LYS A 387 0.89 -25.11 -22.60
CA LYS A 387 1.61 -23.86 -22.95
C LYS A 387 2.39 -23.27 -21.78
N LYS A 388 2.76 -24.10 -20.79
CA LYS A 388 3.59 -23.66 -19.65
C LYS A 388 4.92 -23.10 -20.17
N THR A 389 5.32 -21.97 -19.61
CA THR A 389 6.67 -21.46 -19.78
C THR A 389 7.62 -22.41 -19.06
N PHE A 390 8.62 -22.91 -19.80
CA PHE A 390 9.74 -23.63 -19.22
C PHE A 390 10.87 -22.64 -18.98
N LEU A 391 11.46 -22.71 -17.79
CA LEU A 391 12.62 -21.93 -17.40
C LEU A 391 13.80 -22.87 -17.21
N ASP A 392 14.99 -22.41 -17.60
CA ASP A 392 16.21 -23.19 -17.47
C ASP A 392 16.55 -23.42 -15.99
N LEU A 393 16.95 -24.64 -15.64
CA LEU A 393 17.26 -25.02 -14.28
C LEU A 393 18.78 -24.98 -14.06
N ASN A 394 19.26 -24.00 -13.29
CA ASN A 394 20.68 -23.82 -12.99
C ASN A 394 20.94 -23.78 -11.48
N TYR A 395 21.39 -24.90 -10.91
CA TYR A 395 21.66 -24.97 -9.47
C TYR A 395 22.88 -24.17 -9.01
N ASN A 396 23.80 -23.78 -9.90
CA ASN A 396 24.89 -22.87 -9.54
C ASN A 396 24.35 -21.45 -9.38
N GLU A 397 23.52 -21.00 -10.33
CA GLU A 397 22.82 -19.73 -10.22
C GLU A 397 21.92 -19.68 -8.97
N LEU A 398 21.27 -20.81 -8.60
CA LEU A 398 20.48 -20.88 -7.36
C LEU A 398 21.33 -20.59 -6.13
N LYS A 399 22.52 -21.18 -6.04
CA LYS A 399 23.46 -20.97 -4.92
C LYS A 399 23.98 -19.54 -4.90
N GLU A 400 24.29 -18.97 -6.06
CA GLU A 400 24.75 -17.58 -6.20
C GLU A 400 23.67 -16.58 -5.78
N ILE A 401 22.43 -16.74 -6.26
CA ILE A 401 21.30 -15.86 -5.91
C ILE A 401 21.02 -15.92 -4.40
N LEU A 402 21.00 -17.14 -3.83
CA LEU A 402 20.67 -17.32 -2.41
C LEU A 402 21.85 -17.05 -1.47
N GLY A 403 23.09 -17.04 -1.98
CA GLY A 403 24.30 -16.95 -1.16
C GLY A 403 24.46 -18.15 -0.20
N LEU A 404 23.95 -19.33 -0.58
CA LEU A 404 23.90 -20.51 0.27
C LEU A 404 24.68 -21.68 -0.34
N GLU A 405 25.44 -22.37 0.51
CA GLU A 405 25.96 -23.71 0.21
C GLU A 405 24.81 -24.72 0.31
N LEU A 406 24.26 -25.12 -0.83
CA LEU A 406 23.18 -26.11 -0.91
C LEU A 406 23.76 -27.48 -1.31
N SER A 407 23.51 -28.50 -0.49
CA SER A 407 23.80 -29.88 -0.86
C SER A 407 22.81 -30.38 -1.92
N GLN A 408 23.19 -31.42 -2.67
CA GLN A 408 22.28 -32.05 -3.63
C GLN A 408 21.03 -32.62 -2.94
N GLU A 409 21.17 -33.06 -1.69
CA GLU A 409 20.07 -33.55 -0.87
C GLU A 409 19.08 -32.43 -0.50
N ASP A 410 19.58 -31.25 -0.12
CA ASP A 410 18.74 -30.09 0.21
C ASP A 410 17.91 -29.64 -0.99
N ILE A 411 18.53 -29.59 -2.17
CA ILE A 411 17.88 -29.25 -3.43
C ILE A 411 16.79 -30.28 -3.75
N SER A 412 17.14 -31.57 -3.71
CA SER A 412 16.20 -32.65 -4.07
C SER A 412 15.01 -32.69 -3.12
N LYS A 413 15.24 -32.53 -1.80
CA LYS A 413 14.17 -32.49 -0.80
C LYS A 413 13.23 -31.30 -1.00
N THR A 414 13.78 -30.12 -1.30
CA THR A 414 12.98 -28.91 -1.50
C THR A 414 12.20 -28.97 -2.81
N ASN A 415 12.81 -29.47 -3.89
CA ASN A 415 12.11 -29.68 -5.16
C ASN A 415 10.96 -30.67 -5.03
N LEU A 416 11.12 -31.76 -4.27
CA LEU A 416 10.03 -32.70 -3.99
C LEU A 416 8.86 -32.04 -3.26
N ILE A 417 9.12 -31.04 -2.40
CA ILE A 417 8.06 -30.24 -1.76
C ILE A 417 7.40 -29.31 -2.78
N LEU A 418 8.20 -28.64 -3.63
CA LEU A 418 7.70 -27.76 -4.69
C LEU A 418 6.86 -28.51 -5.74
N GLU A 419 7.18 -29.77 -6.04
CA GLU A 419 6.37 -30.63 -6.90
C GLU A 419 4.95 -30.82 -6.36
N LYS A 420 4.80 -30.94 -5.03
CA LYS A 420 3.46 -31.04 -4.39
C LYS A 420 2.59 -29.82 -4.64
N ILE A 421 3.19 -28.63 -4.78
CA ILE A 421 2.44 -27.41 -5.10
C ILE A 421 2.23 -27.19 -6.60
N GLY A 422 2.81 -28.06 -7.45
CA GLY A 422 2.56 -28.10 -8.89
C GLY A 422 3.74 -27.66 -9.76
N TYR A 423 4.94 -27.51 -9.20
CA TYR A 423 6.15 -27.44 -10.03
C TYR A 423 6.36 -28.76 -10.76
N ASN A 424 6.88 -28.68 -11.97
CA ASN A 424 7.35 -29.87 -12.70
C ASN A 424 8.80 -29.64 -13.10
N PHE A 425 9.69 -30.50 -12.63
CA PHE A 425 11.13 -30.45 -12.89
C PHE A 425 11.50 -31.53 -13.92
N ASP A 426 12.15 -31.12 -14.99
CA ASP A 426 12.92 -31.99 -15.87
C ASP A 426 14.42 -31.83 -15.52
N ASN A 427 15.30 -32.62 -16.15
CA ASN A 427 16.74 -32.59 -15.87
C ASN A 427 17.40 -31.22 -16.11
N THR A 428 16.87 -30.41 -17.02
CA THR A 428 17.49 -29.14 -17.47
C THR A 428 16.58 -27.93 -17.34
N SER A 429 15.31 -28.12 -16.96
CA SER A 429 14.31 -27.06 -16.93
C SER A 429 13.23 -27.36 -15.90
N PHE A 430 12.48 -26.34 -15.52
CA PHE A 430 11.28 -26.50 -14.72
C PHE A 430 10.13 -25.69 -15.28
N SER A 431 8.90 -26.04 -14.89
CA SER A 431 7.72 -25.22 -15.13
C SER A 431 6.98 -24.94 -13.81
N PRO A 432 6.54 -23.70 -13.58
CA PRO A 432 5.81 -23.35 -12.36
C PRO A 432 4.38 -23.92 -12.36
N PRO A 433 3.71 -23.93 -11.19
CA PRO A 433 2.30 -24.26 -11.09
C PRO A 433 1.47 -23.34 -11.99
N PHE A 434 0.50 -23.90 -12.73
CA PHE A 434 -0.21 -23.15 -13.77
C PHE A 434 -1.00 -21.94 -13.25
N TYR A 435 -1.35 -21.91 -11.96
CA TYR A 435 -2.07 -20.80 -11.32
C TYR A 435 -1.17 -19.64 -10.86
N ARG A 436 0.15 -19.84 -10.87
CA ARG A 436 1.14 -18.82 -10.49
C ARG A 436 1.41 -17.89 -11.66
N VAL A 437 1.37 -16.59 -11.37
CA VAL A 437 1.51 -15.50 -12.34
C VAL A 437 2.77 -14.70 -12.16
N ASP A 438 3.45 -14.91 -11.04
CA ASP A 438 4.59 -14.17 -10.54
C ASP A 438 5.92 -14.86 -10.82
N ILE A 439 5.90 -16.07 -11.39
CA ILE A 439 7.10 -16.83 -11.73
C ILE A 439 7.36 -16.65 -13.23
N GLU A 440 8.26 -15.73 -13.56
CA GLU A 440 8.68 -15.42 -14.93
C GLU A 440 10.18 -15.65 -15.14
N PHE A 441 10.99 -15.55 -14.08
CA PHE A 441 12.45 -15.68 -14.10
C PHE A 441 12.95 -16.72 -13.11
N PHE A 442 14.20 -17.15 -13.29
CA PHE A 442 14.86 -18.11 -12.39
C PHE A 442 14.92 -17.61 -10.93
N ALA A 443 15.08 -16.30 -10.72
CA ALA A 443 15.07 -15.67 -9.40
C ALA A 443 13.73 -15.84 -8.66
N ASP A 444 12.60 -15.92 -9.37
CA ASP A 444 11.29 -16.13 -8.76
C ASP A 444 11.18 -17.57 -8.21
N TYR A 445 11.73 -18.55 -8.95
CA TYR A 445 11.91 -19.91 -8.44
C TYR A 445 12.87 -19.94 -7.24
N ALA A 446 13.99 -19.20 -7.28
CA ALA A 446 14.91 -19.13 -6.14
C ALA A 446 14.21 -18.59 -4.87
N ALA A 447 13.33 -17.61 -5.01
CA ALA A 447 12.51 -17.10 -3.91
C ALA A 447 11.55 -18.16 -3.36
N ASP A 448 10.87 -18.92 -4.24
CA ASP A 448 9.99 -20.02 -3.83
C ASP A 448 10.76 -21.17 -3.17
N PHE A 449 11.92 -21.54 -3.72
CA PHE A 449 12.84 -22.50 -3.12
C PHE A 449 13.19 -22.08 -1.70
N LEU A 450 13.59 -20.82 -1.49
CA LEU A 450 13.96 -20.31 -0.19
C LEU A 450 12.79 -20.35 0.81
N ARG A 451 11.56 -20.02 0.38
CA ARG A 451 10.35 -20.07 1.23
C ARG A 451 10.09 -21.47 1.82
N PHE A 452 10.29 -22.51 1.02
CA PHE A 452 10.12 -23.90 1.48
C PHE A 452 11.38 -24.50 2.11
N TYR A 453 12.56 -24.02 1.73
CA TYR A 453 13.82 -24.44 2.32
C TYR A 453 13.99 -23.90 3.75
N GLY A 454 13.53 -22.66 4.00
CA GLY A 454 13.59 -21.97 5.28
C GLY A 454 14.37 -20.66 5.19
N LEU A 455 13.69 -19.52 5.41
CA LEU A 455 14.30 -18.18 5.45
C LEU A 455 15.34 -18.06 6.57
N GLU A 456 15.14 -18.77 7.67
CA GLU A 456 16.03 -18.83 8.83
C GLU A 456 17.41 -19.45 8.52
N LYS A 457 17.56 -20.07 7.35
CA LYS A 457 18.83 -20.66 6.90
C LYS A 457 19.75 -19.67 6.21
N LEU A 458 19.25 -18.48 5.87
CA LEU A 458 20.09 -17.38 5.41
C LEU A 458 21.07 -16.98 6.53
N LYS A 459 22.33 -16.78 6.15
CA LYS A 459 23.40 -16.36 7.06
C LYS A 459 23.87 -14.98 6.67
N ASP A 460 24.27 -14.18 7.66
CA ASP A 460 24.92 -12.90 7.42
C ASP A 460 26.22 -13.12 6.63
N CYS A 461 26.37 -12.43 5.50
CA CYS A 461 27.60 -12.41 4.71
C CYS A 461 28.03 -10.96 4.45
N LYS A 462 29.34 -10.70 4.53
CA LYS A 462 29.88 -9.37 4.25
C LYS A 462 30.11 -9.22 2.75
N LEU A 463 29.57 -8.17 2.15
CA LEU A 463 29.84 -7.84 0.75
C LEU A 463 31.32 -7.46 0.55
N GLU A 464 31.91 -7.94 -0.55
CA GLU A 464 33.25 -7.52 -0.95
C GLU A 464 33.25 -6.02 -1.31
N GLN A 465 34.17 -5.27 -0.69
CA GLN A 465 34.26 -3.83 -0.91
C GLN A 465 35.23 -3.53 -2.06
N VAL A 466 34.74 -2.88 -3.11
CA VAL A 466 35.58 -2.28 -4.15
C VAL A 466 36.19 -0.99 -3.59
N LYS A 467 37.49 -0.76 -3.82
CA LYS A 467 38.17 0.50 -3.41
C LYS A 467 37.53 1.69 -4.13
N ALA A 468 36.68 2.44 -3.43
CA ALA A 468 36.09 3.68 -3.93
C ALA A 468 36.90 4.90 -3.43
N LYS A 469 36.89 5.98 -4.22
CA LYS A 469 37.45 7.27 -3.81
C LYS A 469 36.53 7.89 -2.75
N ILE A 470 37.07 8.19 -1.58
CA ILE A 470 36.31 8.88 -0.53
C ILE A 470 36.06 10.32 -1.00
N PRO A 471 34.80 10.78 -1.09
CA PRO A 471 34.52 12.18 -1.39
C PRO A 471 35.09 13.06 -0.27
N ASN A 472 35.55 14.26 -0.62
CA ASN A 472 35.97 15.22 0.40
C ASN A 472 34.78 15.51 1.33
N PRO A 473 34.97 15.51 2.67
CA PRO A 473 33.89 15.84 3.59
C PRO A 473 33.30 17.22 3.31
N ASP A 474 31.97 17.31 3.30
CA ASP A 474 31.27 18.59 3.22
C ASP A 474 31.32 19.28 4.58
N PHE A 475 32.17 20.29 4.69
CA PHE A 475 32.32 21.09 5.91
C PHE A 475 31.30 22.24 6.00
N GLU A 476 30.45 22.45 4.99
CA GLU A 476 29.49 23.55 4.97
C GLU A 476 28.53 23.56 6.16
N PRO A 477 27.91 22.43 6.58
CA PRO A 477 27.05 22.40 7.77
C PRO A 477 27.81 22.76 9.05
N VAL A 478 29.06 22.32 9.18
CA VAL A 478 29.93 22.65 10.32
C VAL A 478 30.22 24.14 10.33
N LYS A 479 30.60 24.73 9.18
CA LYS A 479 30.83 26.17 9.04
C LYS A 479 29.60 26.98 9.43
N LEU A 480 28.41 26.62 8.92
CA LEU A 480 27.16 27.32 9.21
C LEU A 480 26.79 27.25 10.69
N LYS A 481 26.96 26.08 11.32
CA LYS A 481 26.76 25.92 12.75
C LYS A 481 27.74 26.76 13.58
N THR A 482 29.02 26.81 13.19
CA THR A 482 30.01 27.68 13.84
C THR A 482 29.69 29.17 13.66
N LEU A 483 29.08 29.54 12.54
CA LEU A 483 28.53 30.87 12.28
C LEU A 483 27.18 31.14 12.97
N GLY A 484 26.69 30.23 13.82
CA GLY A 484 25.47 30.45 14.62
C GLY A 484 24.16 30.13 13.90
N TYR A 485 24.17 29.45 12.76
CA TYR A 485 22.95 29.05 12.07
C TYR A 485 22.45 27.69 12.53
N TYR A 486 21.13 27.58 12.63
CA TYR A 486 20.41 26.32 12.81
C TYR A 486 19.88 25.82 11.48
N GLU A 487 20.07 24.54 11.21
CA GLU A 487 19.53 23.91 10.00
C GLU A 487 18.02 23.73 10.10
N THR A 488 17.34 23.95 8.98
CA THR A 488 15.90 23.75 8.83
C THR A 488 15.59 22.95 7.58
N ASN A 489 14.44 22.28 7.58
CA ASN A 489 13.93 21.54 6.44
C ASN A 489 12.45 21.90 6.26
N SER A 490 12.14 22.61 5.17
CA SER A 490 10.79 23.11 4.90
C SER A 490 10.15 22.41 3.71
N PHE A 491 8.84 22.58 3.57
CA PHE A 491 8.10 21.96 2.47
C PHE A 491 8.60 22.48 1.10
N LEU A 492 8.83 21.54 0.18
CA LEU A 492 9.12 21.84 -1.22
C LEU A 492 7.91 22.49 -1.91
N LEU A 493 6.70 22.14 -1.47
CA LEU A 493 5.46 22.59 -2.09
C LEU A 493 4.89 23.84 -1.38
N ILE A 494 4.28 24.72 -2.16
CA ILE A 494 3.60 25.95 -1.74
C ILE A 494 2.21 26.03 -2.38
N SER A 495 1.38 26.95 -1.89
CA SER A 495 0.07 27.23 -2.47
C SER A 495 0.22 27.95 -3.82
N LYS A 496 -0.84 27.95 -4.64
CA LYS A 496 -0.87 28.71 -5.90
C LYS A 496 -0.84 30.22 -5.70
N GLU A 497 -1.27 30.69 -4.53
CA GLU A 497 -1.31 32.11 -4.17
C GLU A 497 0.08 32.64 -3.79
N GLU A 498 0.99 31.75 -3.38
CA GLU A 498 2.35 32.11 -3.03
C GLU A 498 3.20 32.35 -4.28
N ASN A 499 3.61 33.61 -4.46
CA ASN A 499 4.29 34.09 -5.65
C ASN A 499 5.71 34.62 -5.40
N PHE A 500 6.26 34.52 -4.18
CA PHE A 500 7.58 35.07 -3.86
C PHE A 500 8.69 34.45 -4.73
N ASN A 501 9.11 35.17 -5.76
CA ASN A 501 9.98 34.67 -6.82
C ASN A 501 11.03 35.70 -7.27
N PRO A 502 11.95 36.13 -6.39
CA PRO A 502 12.94 37.18 -6.68
C PRO A 502 13.90 36.83 -7.82
N LEU A 503 14.06 35.54 -8.16
CA LEU A 503 14.95 35.05 -9.22
C LEU A 503 14.19 34.65 -10.50
N GLU A 504 12.90 34.98 -10.60
CA GLU A 504 12.04 34.76 -11.77
C GLU A 504 12.05 33.33 -12.32
N LEU A 505 12.09 32.35 -11.41
CA LEU A 505 12.11 30.93 -11.77
C LEU A 505 10.74 30.46 -12.27
N LYS A 506 10.74 29.57 -13.26
CA LYS A 506 9.52 28.88 -13.72
C LYS A 506 9.27 27.66 -12.85
N SER A 507 8.05 27.56 -12.32
CA SER A 507 7.61 26.45 -11.48
C SER A 507 6.49 25.64 -12.16
N GLN A 508 6.25 24.44 -11.66
CA GLN A 508 5.26 23.49 -12.14
C GLN A 508 4.17 23.27 -11.09
N ASP A 509 2.91 23.30 -11.53
CA ASP A 509 1.74 22.95 -10.72
C ASP A 509 1.56 21.42 -10.70
N LEU A 510 1.14 20.87 -9.57
CA LEU A 510 0.83 19.45 -9.43
C LEU A 510 -0.57 19.16 -10.01
N LEU A 511 -0.71 18.04 -10.74
CA LEU A 511 -2.01 17.53 -11.21
C LEU A 511 -2.89 17.03 -10.05
N THR A 512 -2.26 16.40 -9.07
CA THR A 512 -2.88 15.92 -7.83
C THR A 512 -2.04 16.39 -6.65
N PHE A 513 -2.67 16.99 -5.65
CA PHE A 513 -1.99 17.58 -4.49
C PHE A 513 -2.64 17.10 -3.18
N PRO A 514 -1.87 17.01 -2.08
CA PRO A 514 -2.40 16.55 -0.79
C PRO A 514 -3.27 17.62 -0.11
N SER A 515 -3.02 18.90 -0.37
CA SER A 515 -3.79 20.03 0.17
C SER A 515 -3.64 21.27 -0.73
N GLN A 516 -4.52 22.27 -0.56
CA GLN A 516 -4.45 23.55 -1.29
C GLN A 516 -3.19 24.36 -0.96
N GLU A 517 -2.55 24.09 0.19
CA GLU A 517 -1.28 24.70 0.59
C GLU A 517 -0.07 24.07 -0.12
N HIS A 518 -0.24 22.94 -0.81
CA HIS A 518 0.85 22.14 -1.39
C HIS A 518 0.58 21.80 -2.87
N THR A 519 0.31 22.84 -3.66
CA THR A 519 -0.15 22.71 -5.05
C THR A 519 0.94 22.93 -6.10
N LYS A 520 2.07 23.53 -5.72
CA LYS A 520 3.10 24.02 -6.64
C LYS A 520 4.50 23.90 -6.03
N ILE A 521 5.54 23.71 -6.85
CA ILE A 521 6.93 23.72 -6.37
C ILE A 521 7.36 25.14 -5.97
N ARG A 522 7.99 25.31 -4.81
CA ARG A 522 8.46 26.61 -4.30
C ARG A 522 9.45 27.30 -5.23
N TYR A 523 9.36 28.61 -5.34
CA TYR A 523 10.30 29.42 -6.11
C TYR A 523 11.59 29.76 -5.35
N SER A 524 11.52 29.79 -4.02
CA SER A 524 12.61 30.25 -3.15
C SER A 524 12.55 29.54 -1.81
N LEU A 525 13.72 29.21 -1.28
CA LEU A 525 13.89 28.70 0.08
C LEU A 525 13.66 29.80 1.12
N ALA A 526 14.11 31.01 0.83
CA ALA A 526 14.00 32.14 1.75
C ALA A 526 12.55 32.43 2.14
N TRP A 527 11.59 32.20 1.24
CA TRP A 527 10.17 32.32 1.55
C TRP A 527 9.71 31.37 2.66
N GLN A 528 10.17 30.12 2.62
CA GLN A 528 9.85 29.15 3.66
C GLN A 528 10.58 29.47 4.96
N LEU A 529 11.84 29.88 4.88
CA LEU A 529 12.58 30.36 6.05
C LEU A 529 11.88 31.56 6.70
N ALA A 530 11.31 32.48 5.91
CA ALA A 530 10.55 33.61 6.42
C ALA A 530 9.37 33.14 7.27
N LYS A 531 8.57 32.18 6.76
CA LYS A 531 7.47 31.55 7.50
C LYS A 531 7.94 30.90 8.80
N ILE A 532 9.06 30.16 8.78
CA ILE A 532 9.63 29.52 9.97
C ILE A 532 10.11 30.56 10.98
N THR A 533 10.78 31.62 10.54
CA THR A 533 11.21 32.72 11.40
C THR A 533 9.99 33.35 12.09
N LYS A 534 8.94 33.70 11.34
CA LYS A 534 7.71 34.27 11.89
C LYS A 534 6.97 33.32 12.83
N TYR A 535 6.98 32.02 12.55
CA TYR A 535 6.43 30.99 13.43
C TYR A 535 7.15 30.96 14.80
N ASN A 536 8.47 31.12 14.81
CA ASN A 536 9.28 31.17 16.04
C ASN A 536 9.16 32.52 16.77
N GLN A 537 9.11 33.64 16.04
CA GLN A 537 8.85 34.97 16.61
C GLN A 537 7.52 35.02 17.36
N LYS A 538 6.45 34.40 16.80
CA LYS A 538 5.15 34.26 17.50
C LYS A 538 5.24 33.48 18.82
N ARG A 539 6.29 32.69 19.01
CA ARG A 539 6.60 31.93 20.24
C ARG A 539 7.65 32.63 21.13
N LYS A 540 7.87 33.93 20.90
CA LYS A 540 8.80 34.79 21.66
C LYS A 540 10.27 34.42 21.49
N ILE A 541 10.62 33.65 20.45
CA ILE A 541 12.02 33.41 20.05
C ILE A 541 12.35 34.50 19.04
N THR A 542 13.13 35.50 19.44
CA THR A 542 13.40 36.70 18.62
C THR A 542 14.76 36.65 17.93
N GLU A 543 15.74 35.99 18.52
CA GLU A 543 17.08 35.78 17.96
C GLU A 543 17.10 34.47 17.18
N ILE A 544 17.02 34.57 15.86
CA ILE A 544 16.84 33.45 14.96
C ILE A 544 17.86 33.60 13.83
N SER A 545 18.64 32.55 13.59
CA SER A 545 19.51 32.41 12.43
C SER A 545 19.33 31.00 11.88
N LEU A 546 18.69 30.90 10.73
CA LEU A 546 18.31 29.63 10.10
C LEU A 546 18.99 29.50 8.75
N TYR A 547 19.29 28.27 8.36
CA TYR A 547 19.65 27.94 7.00
C TYR A 547 18.87 26.74 6.49
N GLU A 548 18.69 26.66 5.19
CA GLU A 548 18.23 25.46 4.51
C GLU A 548 18.97 25.33 3.18
N LYS A 549 19.29 24.08 2.84
CA LYS A 549 19.84 23.69 1.54
C LYS A 549 18.87 22.72 0.90
N GLY A 550 18.44 23.02 -0.32
CA GLY A 550 17.40 22.21 -0.96
C GLY A 550 17.03 22.63 -2.36
N SER A 551 16.09 21.91 -2.95
CA SER A 551 15.61 22.17 -4.30
C SER A 551 14.51 23.24 -4.32
N ILE A 552 14.51 24.02 -5.39
CA ILE A 552 13.46 24.98 -5.74
C ILE A 552 13.08 24.81 -7.23
N ALA A 553 12.15 25.63 -7.70
CA ALA A 553 11.67 25.65 -9.08
C ALA A 553 12.80 25.56 -10.13
N GLY A 554 12.54 24.81 -11.21
CA GLY A 554 13.54 24.52 -12.25
C GLY A 554 14.62 23.52 -11.85
N TRP A 555 14.42 22.74 -10.78
CA TRP A 555 15.39 21.81 -10.21
C TRP A 555 16.72 22.48 -9.81
N ASN A 556 16.66 23.78 -9.50
CA ASN A 556 17.82 24.48 -8.98
C ASN A 556 18.04 24.05 -7.54
N HIS A 557 19.28 23.70 -7.22
CA HIS A 557 19.73 23.51 -5.85
C HIS A 557 20.13 24.87 -5.28
N SER A 558 19.61 25.20 -4.10
CA SER A 558 19.73 26.51 -3.47
C SER A 558 20.18 26.37 -2.01
N LEU A 559 20.94 27.35 -1.52
CA LEU A 559 21.20 27.58 -0.11
C LEU A 559 20.53 28.91 0.25
N ALA A 560 19.68 28.89 1.27
CA ALA A 560 19.15 30.11 1.86
C ALA A 560 19.52 30.23 3.33
N LEU A 561 19.77 31.46 3.76
CA LEU A 561 19.99 31.90 5.12
C LEU A 561 18.89 32.90 5.47
N ALA A 562 18.41 32.86 6.71
CA ALA A 562 17.51 33.88 7.26
C ALA A 562 17.98 34.22 8.67
N SER A 563 18.17 35.50 8.97
CA SER A 563 18.59 35.92 10.31
C SER A 563 17.91 37.20 10.76
N THR A 564 17.53 37.24 12.05
CA THR A 564 17.11 38.45 12.77
C THR A 564 18.28 39.10 13.52
N ILE A 565 19.45 38.46 13.52
CA ILE A 565 20.65 38.88 14.27
C ILE A 565 21.68 39.50 13.32
N TYR A 566 21.94 38.81 12.20
CA TYR A 566 23.00 39.18 11.26
C TYR A 566 22.52 40.25 10.28
N THR A 567 23.34 41.28 10.09
CA THR A 567 23.10 42.34 9.10
C THR A 567 23.40 41.84 7.68
N SER A 568 22.97 42.58 6.65
CA SER A 568 23.34 42.27 5.27
C SER A 568 24.86 42.18 5.08
N GLU A 569 25.64 42.98 5.80
CA GLU A 569 27.11 42.95 5.74
C GLU A 569 27.71 41.69 6.38
N ASP A 570 27.10 41.18 7.45
CA ASP A 570 27.50 39.91 8.06
C ASP A 570 27.21 38.74 7.13
N LEU A 571 26.05 38.74 6.46
CA LEU A 571 25.68 37.73 5.47
C LEU A 571 26.65 37.70 4.28
N LYS A 572 27.14 38.86 3.80
CA LYS A 572 28.21 38.92 2.77
C LYS A 572 29.49 38.26 3.24
N LYS A 573 29.91 38.54 4.48
CA LYS A 573 31.10 37.91 5.08
C LYS A 573 30.92 36.41 5.21
N HIS A 574 29.75 35.95 5.67
CA HIS A 574 29.43 34.52 5.78
C HIS A 574 29.49 33.84 4.40
N LEU A 575 28.91 34.43 3.36
CA LEU A 575 28.99 33.90 2.00
C LEU A 575 30.45 33.76 1.52
N LYS A 576 31.29 34.76 1.81
CA LYS A 576 32.72 34.71 1.51
C LYS A 576 33.45 33.60 2.29
N ILE A 577 33.11 33.38 3.56
CA ILE A 577 33.66 32.28 4.39
C ILE A 577 33.25 30.89 3.86
N LEU A 578 32.03 30.77 3.35
CA LEU A 578 31.50 29.50 2.86
C LEU A 578 32.20 29.07 1.56
N TYR A 579 32.22 29.95 0.54
CA TYR A 579 32.65 29.58 -0.81
C TYR A 579 33.98 30.17 -1.27
N ASN A 580 34.47 31.24 -0.64
CA ASN A 580 35.68 31.95 -1.01
C ASN A 580 35.70 32.42 -2.49
N TYR A 581 34.58 32.95 -2.96
CA TYR A 581 34.48 33.66 -4.23
C TYR A 581 34.35 35.18 -3.99
N ASP A 582 34.75 35.94 -5.00
CA ASP A 582 34.48 37.38 -5.07
C ASP A 582 33.14 37.59 -5.77
N PHE A 583 32.08 37.73 -4.97
CA PHE A 583 30.74 38.03 -5.46
C PHE A 583 30.57 39.54 -5.64
N ASP A 584 29.95 39.95 -6.75
CA ASP A 584 29.51 41.33 -6.95
C ASP A 584 28.07 41.48 -6.40
N PHE A 585 27.83 42.58 -5.68
CA PHE A 585 26.52 42.89 -5.09
C PHE A 585 26.00 44.18 -5.73
N LEU A 586 24.97 44.06 -6.57
CA LEU A 586 24.34 45.19 -7.25
C LEU A 586 22.97 45.44 -6.64
N PRO A 587 22.49 46.70 -6.54
CA PRO A 587 21.12 46.98 -6.08
C PRO A 587 20.09 46.08 -6.78
N ALA A 588 19.19 45.46 -6.01
CA ALA A 588 18.18 44.58 -6.57
C ALA A 588 16.99 45.38 -7.07
N ASP A 589 16.66 45.21 -8.34
CA ASP A 589 15.41 45.70 -8.92
C ASP A 589 14.42 44.53 -9.02
N SER A 590 13.64 44.32 -7.96
CA SER A 590 12.65 43.24 -7.87
C SER A 590 11.49 43.66 -6.98
N GLU A 591 10.25 43.48 -7.45
CA GLU A 591 9.05 43.77 -6.66
C GLU A 591 8.90 42.87 -5.42
N PHE A 592 9.68 41.80 -5.33
CA PHE A 592 9.69 40.85 -4.23
C PHE A 592 10.57 41.32 -3.06
N LEU A 593 11.51 42.23 -3.32
CA LEU A 593 12.58 42.62 -2.41
C LEU A 593 12.43 44.10 -2.01
N ASN A 594 12.98 44.47 -0.85
CA ASN A 594 13.04 45.87 -0.45
C ASN A 594 14.13 46.59 -1.29
N PRO A 595 13.79 47.64 -2.05
CA PRO A 595 14.71 48.25 -3.03
C PRO A 595 15.92 48.94 -2.39
N GLU A 596 15.80 49.43 -1.15
CA GLU A 596 16.90 50.13 -0.46
C GLU A 596 17.80 49.19 0.33
N LYS A 597 17.30 47.99 0.68
CA LYS A 597 17.97 47.05 1.58
C LYS A 597 18.41 45.75 0.90
N SER A 598 18.22 45.62 -0.41
CA SER A 598 18.45 44.36 -1.12
C SER A 598 19.36 44.52 -2.33
N GLN A 599 20.13 43.46 -2.59
CA GLN A 599 21.13 43.38 -3.65
C GLN A 599 21.04 42.02 -4.35
N PHE A 600 21.17 42.03 -5.67
CA PHE A 600 21.41 40.82 -6.44
C PHE A 600 22.88 40.40 -6.32
N ILE A 601 23.10 39.10 -6.25
CA ILE A 601 24.43 38.48 -6.12
C ILE A 601 24.84 37.95 -7.48
N TYR A 602 25.96 38.46 -7.99
CA TYR A 602 26.57 38.02 -9.24
C TYR A 602 27.89 37.32 -8.97
N LEU A 603 28.17 36.28 -9.74
CA LEU A 603 29.47 35.62 -9.81
C LEU A 603 29.88 35.52 -11.28
N ASP A 604 31.01 36.14 -11.64
CA ASP A 604 31.48 36.26 -13.04
C ASP A 604 30.35 36.70 -14.01
N ASN A 605 29.63 37.78 -13.66
CA ASN A 605 28.48 38.36 -14.37
C ASN A 605 27.23 37.45 -14.47
N VAL A 606 27.20 36.30 -13.81
CA VAL A 606 26.02 35.43 -13.74
C VAL A 606 25.24 35.74 -12.47
N LEU A 607 23.93 36.00 -12.60
CA LEU A 607 23.03 36.13 -11.45
C LEU A 607 22.90 34.79 -10.73
N VAL A 608 23.52 34.69 -9.55
CA VAL A 608 23.54 33.49 -8.72
C VAL A 608 22.62 33.57 -7.52
N GLY A 609 22.13 34.74 -7.13
CA GLY A 609 21.31 34.85 -5.92
C GLY A 609 20.89 36.26 -5.58
N TRP A 610 20.41 36.43 -4.34
CA TRP A 610 20.02 37.72 -3.78
C TRP A 610 20.30 37.77 -2.27
N LEU A 611 20.44 38.98 -1.75
CA LEU A 611 20.69 39.29 -0.34
C LEU A 611 19.84 40.49 0.05
N GLY A 612 19.21 40.48 1.23
CA GLY A 612 18.54 41.66 1.78
C GLY A 612 17.26 41.33 2.52
N GLN A 613 16.29 42.23 2.44
CA GLN A 613 14.98 42.07 3.08
C GLN A 613 13.90 41.89 2.03
N VAL A 614 12.87 41.12 2.34
CA VAL A 614 11.69 41.01 1.46
C VAL A 614 10.94 42.35 1.43
N ALA A 615 10.19 42.61 0.35
CA ALA A 615 9.37 43.81 0.24
C ALA A 615 8.36 43.91 1.41
N GLU A 616 8.08 45.14 1.85
CA GLU A 616 7.22 45.41 3.01
C GLU A 616 5.83 44.76 2.90
N LYS A 617 5.31 44.59 1.67
CA LYS A 617 4.03 43.91 1.38
C LYS A 617 3.94 42.48 1.95
N TYR A 618 5.08 41.82 2.19
CA TYR A 618 5.10 40.46 2.74
C TYR A 618 5.12 40.42 4.28
N ASN A 619 5.34 41.55 4.97
CA ASN A 619 5.32 41.67 6.43
C ASN A 619 6.29 40.70 7.16
N TYR A 620 7.57 40.75 6.74
CA TYR A 620 8.73 40.10 7.39
C TYR A 620 9.87 41.11 7.57
N GLU A 621 9.53 42.30 8.09
CA GLU A 621 10.52 43.32 8.43
C GLU A 621 11.52 42.79 9.47
N ASN A 622 12.75 43.30 9.42
CA ASN A 622 13.85 42.95 10.33
C ASN A 622 14.35 41.50 10.23
N VAL A 623 14.06 40.80 9.12
CA VAL A 623 14.72 39.53 8.78
C VAL A 623 15.57 39.74 7.54
N ASN A 624 16.87 39.50 7.65
CA ASN A 624 17.81 39.54 6.53
C ASN A 624 17.96 38.14 5.95
N PHE A 625 17.79 38.03 4.65
CA PHE A 625 17.88 36.79 3.90
C PHE A 625 19.08 36.83 2.96
N LEU A 626 19.70 35.68 2.75
CA LEU A 626 20.62 35.45 1.65
C LEU A 626 20.19 34.17 0.96
N GLU A 627 20.04 34.17 -0.35
CA GLU A 627 19.76 32.98 -1.11
C GLU A 627 20.65 32.90 -2.34
N ILE A 628 21.29 31.75 -2.55
CA ILE A 628 22.15 31.49 -3.70
C ILE A 628 21.78 30.16 -4.37
N LEU A 629 21.79 30.16 -5.70
CA LEU A 629 21.62 29.00 -6.54
C LEU A 629 22.95 28.26 -6.67
N LEU A 630 23.18 27.29 -5.78
CA LEU A 630 24.34 26.40 -5.81
C LEU A 630 24.55 25.75 -7.18
N SER A 631 23.46 25.35 -7.82
CA SER A 631 23.46 24.80 -9.19
C SER A 631 24.04 25.74 -10.26
N LYS A 632 24.06 27.06 -10.03
CA LYS A 632 24.76 28.03 -10.88
C LYS A 632 26.19 28.27 -10.40
N VAL A 633 26.41 28.38 -9.09
CA VAL A 633 27.73 28.58 -8.49
C VAL A 633 28.69 27.42 -8.82
N GLU A 634 28.20 26.19 -8.80
CA GLU A 634 28.99 24.98 -9.09
C GLU A 634 29.40 24.86 -10.56
N LYS A 635 28.67 25.50 -11.49
CA LYS A 635 29.01 25.53 -12.91
C LYS A 635 30.13 26.50 -13.24
N ILE A 636 30.39 27.45 -12.34
CA ILE A 636 31.44 28.44 -12.52
C ILE A 636 32.74 27.79 -12.03
N PRO A 637 33.77 27.63 -12.89
CA PRO A 637 35.02 27.02 -12.48
C PRO A 637 35.59 27.79 -11.30
N LYS A 638 35.97 27.08 -10.22
CA LYS A 638 36.84 27.70 -9.22
C LYS A 638 38.09 28.17 -9.97
N LYS A 639 38.32 29.48 -10.06
CA LYS A 639 39.61 30.05 -10.48
C LYS A 639 40.69 29.23 -9.77
N GLU A 640 41.72 28.78 -10.50
CA GLU A 640 42.69 27.74 -10.10
C GLU A 640 43.49 27.97 -8.78
N GLY A 641 43.04 28.82 -7.86
CA GLY A 641 43.60 29.09 -6.55
C GLY A 641 43.17 28.14 -5.42
N GLY A 642 42.48 27.03 -5.69
CA GLY A 642 42.08 26.06 -4.65
C GLY A 642 43.23 25.29 -4.00
N LYS A 643 44.40 25.22 -4.64
CA LYS A 643 45.64 24.84 -3.95
C LYS A 643 46.20 26.09 -3.29
N ILE A 644 46.20 26.13 -1.96
CA ILE A 644 46.90 27.15 -1.18
C ILE A 644 48.34 27.19 -1.68
N LYS A 645 48.70 28.21 -2.47
CA LYS A 645 50.06 28.40 -2.97
C LYS A 645 50.85 29.08 -1.85
N PHE A 646 51.84 28.37 -1.32
CA PHE A 646 52.82 28.99 -0.44
C PHE A 646 53.51 30.14 -1.19
N ARG A 647 53.52 31.33 -0.58
CA ARG A 647 54.37 32.44 -0.99
C ARG A 647 55.39 32.65 0.12
N PRO A 648 56.69 32.69 -0.16
CA PRO A 648 57.70 32.97 0.85
C PRO A 648 57.42 34.31 1.52
N TYR A 649 57.70 34.39 2.81
CA TYR A 649 57.56 35.63 3.58
C TYR A 649 58.56 36.67 3.04
N ASP A 650 58.07 37.86 2.71
CA ASP A 650 58.91 39.00 2.34
C ASP A 650 59.33 39.76 3.61
N ASN A 651 60.64 39.90 3.82
CA ASN A 651 61.22 40.60 4.96
C ASN A 651 61.20 42.13 4.82
N SER A 652 60.74 42.67 3.67
CA SER A 652 60.63 44.11 3.47
C SER A 652 59.60 44.73 4.43
N GLN A 653 59.91 45.92 4.97
CA GLN A 653 59.00 46.61 5.87
C GLN A 653 57.81 47.16 5.07
N LEU A 654 56.61 46.67 5.38
CA LEU A 654 55.37 47.23 4.84
C LEU A 654 55.17 48.66 5.36
N LYS A 655 54.85 49.58 4.46
CA LYS A 655 54.40 50.93 4.78
C LYS A 655 52.90 51.04 4.55
N TYR A 656 52.31 52.10 5.07
CA TYR A 656 50.90 52.39 4.84
C TYR A 656 50.65 53.85 4.47
N ARG A 657 49.52 54.06 3.79
CA ARG A 657 48.92 55.35 3.48
C ARG A 657 47.46 55.33 3.87
N ASP A 658 47.02 56.37 4.57
CA ASP A 658 45.62 56.54 4.94
C ASP A 658 44.98 57.51 3.93
N ILE A 659 44.12 56.98 3.06
CA ILE A 659 43.38 57.72 2.03
C ILE A 659 42.00 58.03 2.57
N THR A 660 41.60 59.31 2.60
CA THR A 660 40.21 59.69 2.91
C THR A 660 39.47 60.09 1.65
N LEU A 661 38.46 59.31 1.26
CA LEU A 661 37.53 59.64 0.18
C LEU A 661 36.41 60.52 0.76
N SER A 662 36.14 61.67 0.14
CA SER A 662 34.97 62.50 0.46
C SER A 662 33.95 62.35 -0.65
N LEU A 663 32.87 61.63 -0.38
CA LEU A 663 31.84 61.30 -1.37
C LEU A 663 30.50 61.96 -1.00
N PRO A 664 29.66 62.31 -1.98
CA PRO A 664 28.25 62.59 -1.72
C PRO A 664 27.57 61.42 -0.98
N MET A 665 26.56 61.68 -0.16
CA MET A 665 25.86 60.65 0.64
C MET A 665 25.29 59.47 -0.17
N LYS A 666 25.04 59.66 -1.47
CA LYS A 666 24.46 58.63 -2.36
C LYS A 666 25.50 57.80 -3.11
N ASP A 667 26.75 58.24 -3.13
CA ASP A 667 27.81 57.55 -3.87
C ASP A 667 28.36 56.38 -3.06
N ILE A 668 28.78 55.32 -3.74
CA ILE A 668 29.41 54.14 -3.10
C ILE A 668 30.93 54.18 -3.32
N PRO A 669 31.75 53.73 -2.34
CA PRO A 669 33.22 53.76 -2.45
C PRO A 669 33.79 52.71 -3.40
N ASP A 670 33.03 51.67 -3.75
CA ASP A 670 33.50 50.51 -4.51
C ASP A 670 34.22 50.85 -5.84
N PRO A 671 33.76 51.80 -6.66
CA PRO A 671 34.48 52.19 -7.88
C PRO A 671 35.91 52.67 -7.58
N TYR A 672 36.08 53.43 -6.51
CA TYR A 672 37.39 53.96 -6.08
C TYR A 672 38.27 52.85 -5.51
N LEU A 673 37.68 51.94 -4.72
CA LEU A 673 38.39 50.76 -4.21
C LEU A 673 38.86 49.85 -5.35
N LYS A 674 38.05 49.66 -6.41
CA LYS A 674 38.45 48.91 -7.60
C LYS A 674 39.63 49.53 -8.33
N VAL A 675 39.79 50.86 -8.29
CA VAL A 675 40.98 51.54 -8.83
C VAL A 675 42.20 51.27 -7.94
N ILE A 676 42.06 51.44 -6.63
CA ILE A 676 43.13 51.19 -5.66
C ILE A 676 43.62 49.74 -5.76
N GLN A 677 42.70 48.77 -5.80
CA GLN A 677 43.01 47.34 -5.87
C GLN A 677 43.73 46.92 -7.17
N LYS A 678 43.78 47.77 -8.20
CA LYS A 678 44.57 47.52 -9.42
C LYS A 678 46.06 47.81 -9.22
N ILE A 679 46.45 48.52 -8.16
CA ILE A 679 47.87 48.76 -7.85
C ILE A 679 48.49 47.41 -7.45
N PRO A 680 49.54 46.94 -8.16
CA PRO A 680 50.18 45.68 -7.85
C PRO A 680 50.82 45.71 -6.45
N GLU A 681 50.96 44.54 -5.82
CA GLU A 681 51.64 44.37 -4.52
C GLU A 681 50.97 45.02 -3.30
N ILE A 682 49.72 45.52 -3.41
CA ILE A 682 48.95 45.89 -2.22
C ILE A 682 48.85 44.67 -1.29
N PHE A 683 49.28 44.85 -0.05
CA PHE A 683 49.21 43.83 0.99
C PHE A 683 47.83 43.81 1.65
N SER A 684 47.28 44.98 2.00
CA SER A 684 45.92 45.07 2.56
C SER A 684 45.29 46.44 2.35
N VAL A 685 43.97 46.48 2.16
CA VAL A 685 43.16 47.69 2.25
C VAL A 685 42.18 47.51 3.42
N LYS A 686 42.21 48.40 4.41
CA LYS A 686 41.33 48.34 5.59
C LYS A 686 40.59 49.65 5.76
N LEU A 687 39.27 49.60 5.90
CA LEU A 687 38.49 50.74 6.38
C LEU A 687 38.89 51.02 7.83
N ILE A 688 39.37 52.22 8.12
CA ILE A 688 39.80 52.62 9.48
C ILE A 688 38.90 53.69 10.09
N ASN A 689 38.20 54.47 9.27
CA ASN A 689 37.28 55.48 9.76
C ASN A 689 36.15 55.74 8.76
N TYR A 690 34.97 56.06 9.27
CA TYR A 690 33.80 56.51 8.51
C TYR A 690 33.10 57.59 9.32
N VAL A 691 33.00 58.80 8.77
CA VAL A 691 32.29 59.92 9.41
C VAL A 691 31.50 60.71 8.39
N ILE A 692 30.33 61.20 8.79
CA ILE A 692 29.50 62.07 7.97
C ILE A 692 29.74 63.51 8.44
N ILE A 693 30.21 64.37 7.53
CA ILE A 693 30.49 65.78 7.82
C ILE A 693 29.95 66.60 6.65
N ASN A 694 29.13 67.62 6.94
CA ASN A 694 28.58 68.54 5.93
C ASN A 694 27.84 67.86 4.76
N ASN A 695 27.01 66.86 5.06
CA ASN A 695 26.24 66.10 4.06
C ASN A 695 27.13 65.38 3.01
N GLN A 696 28.37 65.09 3.37
CA GLN A 696 29.29 64.23 2.65
C GLN A 696 29.77 63.11 3.59
N GLN A 697 29.93 61.91 3.03
CA GLN A 697 30.55 60.80 3.74
C GLN A 697 32.07 60.86 3.52
N LYS A 698 32.82 60.84 4.62
CA LYS A 698 34.28 60.76 4.61
C LYS A 698 34.70 59.37 5.06
N ILE A 699 35.31 58.64 4.13
CA ILE A 699 35.66 57.23 4.29
C ILE A 699 37.17 57.11 4.23
N THR A 700 37.80 56.73 5.34
CA THR A 700 39.26 56.59 5.42
C THR A 700 39.68 55.14 5.30
N TYR A 701 40.45 54.83 4.27
CA TYR A 701 41.08 53.53 4.04
C TYR A 701 42.57 53.58 4.32
N ARG A 702 43.06 52.65 5.13
CA ARG A 702 44.49 52.34 5.24
C ARG A 702 44.88 51.35 4.16
N ILE A 703 45.78 51.74 3.28
CA ILE A 703 46.37 50.86 2.28
C ILE A 703 47.79 50.55 2.72
N THR A 704 48.10 49.27 2.83
CA THR A 704 49.39 48.74 3.26
C THR A 704 50.05 48.04 2.09
N GLY A 705 51.34 48.28 1.88
CA GLY A 705 52.13 47.65 0.82
C GLY A 705 53.60 48.04 0.91
N PRO A 706 54.44 47.54 -0.01
CA PRO A 706 55.81 48.01 -0.15
C PRO A 706 55.87 49.48 -0.56
N ASP A 707 57.07 50.06 -0.55
CA ASP A 707 57.30 51.48 -0.89
C ASP A 707 56.71 51.89 -2.25
N GLN A 708 56.73 50.98 -3.22
CA GLN A 708 56.19 51.19 -4.57
C GLN A 708 54.67 51.42 -4.55
N VAL A 709 53.93 50.68 -3.72
CA VAL A 709 52.48 50.88 -3.54
C VAL A 709 52.19 52.25 -2.96
N CYS A 710 52.95 52.66 -1.93
CA CYS A 710 52.78 53.98 -1.34
C CYS A 710 53.11 55.09 -2.37
N ALA A 711 54.14 54.90 -3.19
CA ALA A 711 54.50 55.84 -4.25
C ALA A 711 53.42 55.94 -5.35
N GLU A 712 52.80 54.82 -5.75
CA GLU A 712 51.66 54.83 -6.69
C GLU A 712 50.44 55.54 -6.10
N ILE A 713 50.15 55.33 -4.82
CA ILE A 713 49.08 56.06 -4.11
C ILE A 713 49.37 57.57 -4.08
N ASP A 714 50.61 57.94 -3.75
CA ASP A 714 51.03 59.34 -3.68
C ASP A 714 50.92 60.05 -5.06
N LYS A 715 50.93 59.31 -6.18
CA LYS A 715 50.66 59.86 -7.53
C LYS A 715 49.19 60.23 -7.76
N PHE A 716 48.24 59.62 -7.05
CA PHE A 716 46.82 60.03 -7.15
C PHE A 716 46.53 61.35 -6.42
N TYR A 717 47.44 61.79 -5.54
CA TYR A 717 47.30 63.01 -4.74
C TYR A 717 48.09 64.21 -5.28
N LYS A 718 49.03 63.97 -6.21
CA LYS A 718 49.73 65.03 -6.95
C LYS A 718 48.97 65.35 -8.23
#